data_AF-A0AA86E033-F1
#
_entry.id   AF-A0AA86E033-F1
#
_cell.length_a   1.000
_cell.length_b   1.000
_cell.length_c   1.000
_cell.angle_alpha   90.00
_cell.angle_beta   90.00
_cell.angle_gamma   90.00
#
_symmetry.space_group_name_H-M   'P 1'
#
loop_
_entity.id
_entity.type
_entity.pdbx_description
1 polymer ?
#
loop_
_entity_poly.entity_id
_entity_poly.type
_entity_poly.pdbx_seq_one_letter_code
_entity_poly.pdbx_strand_id
1 'polypeptide(L)'
;MQYNPLELEKKWQQTWDQTNAFEPLADFTKAKKYILSMFPYPSGRIHMGHVRNYTIGDAIARHHRKNGFNVLHPIGWDSFGMPAENAAIKHGVHPKKWTYENIDYMRKELASLGLSFSKKREFAASDVLYTKHEQRIFIEMFNKGLVYQKSATLNWCNTCQTVLANEQVEEGCCWRCDNPVEQRLLPGYYLKITQYAQELLDDCEKLRAGWPSQVLTMQENWIGRSEGLEFSFTLSDASRAKLDHQFESYKVFTTRPDTIYGVSYSALAPEHPIVKHLIAHKLLSDDKIAQIKKMQSVGARERAQADKEGVSLEIDVIHPLTGKTVPVWVANFVLIEYGGGAVMAVPAHDERDFEFARKYDLAILQSIETTSAFDGSVATTEYGTLVNSGEFTGFDSKRAQKAIIAHFEAQKIGTKVINYKLRDWGISRQRYWGAPIPMIHCPKCGLVPEKIENLPVALPDDVEIKGEGNPLDKHPTWKHTKCPTCNADAVRETDTMDTFFQSSWYFLRYTTDPSLWNDVPFDKESANYWMNVDQYVGGIEHAILHLLYSRFFTKVLRDLGYVNCDEPFANLLTQGMVLKDGSKMSKSKGNTVDPDAIIKTYGADTARLFILFAAPPQKELEWNDSAVEGAFRFLKRFAQKSENCFTCKAIPSIEHSALSKESKYARKKVYEALKKSNEIFEGSYTFNTLIAACMEALNALSDQNDQAVWSEGYFVLLNLLEPIVPHLCWEMSESLFGRVNLAPIAIKEEVFVEDSMILAVTVNGKKRAEIEVETSISKEEALRLGKQSVAKWLEGCELLKEIYVPNKLINLVVK
;
A
#
# COMPACT_ATOMS: atom_id res chain seq x y z
N MET A 1 -20.87 11.43 36.52
CA MET A 1 -20.14 12.68 36.13
C MET A 1 -20.85 13.35 34.94
N GLN A 2 -20.94 14.68 34.89
CA GLN A 2 -21.42 15.39 33.68
C GLN A 2 -20.29 15.49 32.65
N TYR A 3 -20.52 14.99 31.43
CA TYR A 3 -19.51 15.01 30.36
C TYR A 3 -19.47 16.38 29.66
N ASN A 4 -18.40 17.15 29.91
CA ASN A 4 -18.07 18.39 29.21
C ASN A 4 -16.75 18.19 28.43
N PRO A 5 -16.78 17.84 27.13
CA PRO A 5 -15.58 17.49 26.39
C PRO A 5 -14.57 18.64 26.28
N LEU A 6 -15.03 19.88 26.04
CA LEU A 6 -14.13 21.00 25.75
C LEU A 6 -13.17 21.33 26.91
N GLU A 7 -13.66 21.25 28.14
CA GLU A 7 -12.84 21.51 29.35
C GLU A 7 -11.91 20.32 29.65
N LEU A 8 -12.48 19.12 29.57
CA LEU A 8 -11.82 17.87 29.94
C LEU A 8 -10.70 17.50 28.95
N GLU A 9 -10.96 17.61 27.65
CA GLU A 9 -9.99 17.27 26.60
C GLU A 9 -8.79 18.21 26.67
N LYS A 10 -9.04 19.53 26.83
CA LYS A 10 -8.00 20.53 26.99
C LYS A 10 -7.10 20.25 28.21
N LYS A 11 -7.69 19.90 29.35
CA LYS A 11 -6.94 19.55 30.58
C LYS A 11 -5.95 18.41 30.32
N TRP A 12 -6.42 17.31 29.71
CA TRP A 12 -5.58 16.12 29.51
C TRP A 12 -4.53 16.32 28.43
N GLN A 13 -4.86 16.98 27.33
CA GLN A 13 -3.89 17.34 26.29
C GLN A 13 -2.75 18.18 26.87
N GLN A 14 -3.07 19.21 27.68
CA GLN A 14 -2.05 20.01 28.37
C GLN A 14 -1.21 19.19 29.35
N THR A 15 -1.84 18.26 30.07
CA THR A 15 -1.13 17.40 31.04
C THR A 15 -0.15 16.47 30.32
N TRP A 16 -0.57 15.81 29.23
CA TRP A 16 0.30 14.94 28.44
C TRP A 16 1.47 15.70 27.81
N ASP A 17 1.21 16.92 27.37
CA ASP A 17 2.23 17.81 26.81
C ASP A 17 3.28 18.20 27.84
N GLN A 18 2.86 18.66 29.03
CA GLN A 18 3.76 19.08 30.11
C GLN A 18 4.60 17.94 30.66
N THR A 19 4.04 16.72 30.66
CA THR A 19 4.71 15.53 31.17
C THR A 19 5.52 14.78 30.11
N ASN A 20 5.50 15.24 28.85
CA ASN A 20 6.09 14.52 27.71
C ASN A 20 5.61 13.06 27.63
N ALA A 21 4.33 12.81 27.93
CA ALA A 21 3.79 11.47 28.18
C ALA A 21 3.96 10.47 27.02
N PHE A 22 4.22 10.97 25.82
CA PHE A 22 4.25 10.19 24.58
C PHE A 22 5.63 10.13 23.92
N GLU A 23 6.64 10.72 24.54
CA GLU A 23 8.01 10.60 24.05
C GLU A 23 8.55 9.17 24.28
N PRO A 24 9.26 8.58 23.29
CA PRO A 24 9.91 7.30 23.49
C PRO A 24 10.99 7.42 24.58
N LEU A 25 11.18 6.34 25.33
CA LEU A 25 12.21 6.27 26.36
C LEU A 25 13.58 6.02 25.71
N ALA A 26 14.64 6.62 26.27
CA ALA A 26 16.03 6.32 25.96
C ALA A 26 16.51 5.02 26.65
N ASP A 27 15.65 4.00 26.68
CA ASP A 27 15.92 2.67 27.24
C ASP A 27 15.69 1.64 26.14
N PHE A 28 16.79 1.12 25.59
CA PHE A 28 16.81 0.12 24.52
C PHE A 28 16.78 -1.33 25.05
N THR A 29 16.66 -1.53 26.36
CA THR A 29 16.47 -2.86 26.96
C THR A 29 15.00 -3.26 27.03
N LYS A 30 14.10 -2.27 26.96
CA LYS A 30 12.65 -2.46 27.00
C LYS A 30 12.13 -3.01 25.67
N ALA A 31 11.09 -3.85 25.71
CA ALA A 31 10.45 -4.30 24.49
C ALA A 31 9.85 -3.11 23.73
N LYS A 32 10.19 -2.99 22.44
CA LYS A 32 9.81 -1.85 21.60
C LYS A 32 8.54 -2.09 20.80
N LYS A 33 7.84 -1.01 20.47
CA LYS A 33 6.82 -0.95 19.43
C LYS A 33 6.98 0.32 18.61
N TYR A 34 7.22 0.16 17.32
CA TYR A 34 7.26 1.25 16.37
C TYR A 34 5.95 1.27 15.55
N ILE A 35 5.05 2.19 15.92
CA ILE A 35 3.75 2.37 15.27
C ILE A 35 3.83 3.62 14.40
N LEU A 36 3.56 3.47 13.11
CA LEU A 36 3.73 4.56 12.16
C LEU A 36 2.53 4.67 11.22
N SER A 37 1.96 5.86 11.18
CA SER A 37 0.98 6.25 10.17
C SER A 37 1.70 6.99 9.03
N MET A 38 1.26 6.78 7.78
CA MET A 38 1.69 7.61 6.65
C MET A 38 1.56 9.09 7.00
N PHE A 39 2.68 9.83 6.97
CA PHE A 39 2.70 11.26 7.27
C PHE A 39 1.95 12.07 6.19
N PRO A 40 1.30 13.20 6.55
CA PRO A 40 0.45 13.92 5.63
C PRO A 40 1.23 14.90 4.74
N TYR A 41 0.66 15.19 3.58
CA TYR A 41 1.02 16.36 2.77
C TYR A 41 0.41 17.64 3.38
N PRO A 42 1.19 18.69 3.71
CA PRO A 42 0.69 19.96 4.25
C PRO A 42 0.12 20.87 3.16
N SER A 43 -0.86 20.35 2.42
CA SER A 43 -1.52 21.02 1.28
C SER A 43 -2.75 21.84 1.68
N GLY A 44 -3.06 21.93 2.96
CA GLY A 44 -4.18 22.71 3.52
C GLY A 44 -4.59 22.15 4.88
N ARG A 45 -5.89 21.88 5.05
CA ARG A 45 -6.50 21.33 6.28
C ARG A 45 -6.51 19.81 6.32
N ILE A 46 -6.60 19.22 7.53
CA ILE A 46 -6.93 17.80 7.67
C ILE A 46 -8.39 17.54 7.27
N HIS A 47 -8.77 16.26 7.15
CA HIS A 47 -10.13 15.81 6.82
C HIS A 47 -10.37 14.46 7.48
N MET A 48 -11.60 13.93 7.46
CA MET A 48 -11.92 12.69 8.18
C MET A 48 -11.11 11.45 7.75
N GLY A 49 -10.60 11.39 6.52
CA GLY A 49 -9.60 10.37 6.12
C GLY A 49 -8.28 10.42 6.93
N HIS A 50 -7.79 11.62 7.27
CA HIS A 50 -6.64 11.80 8.15
C HIS A 50 -6.99 11.38 9.58
N VAL A 51 -8.16 11.81 10.08
CA VAL A 51 -8.64 11.45 11.42
C VAL A 51 -8.71 9.93 11.57
N ARG A 52 -9.25 9.22 10.57
CA ARG A 52 -9.29 7.75 10.55
C ARG A 52 -7.89 7.14 10.69
N ASN A 53 -6.96 7.58 9.83
CA ASN A 53 -5.61 7.01 9.76
C ASN A 53 -4.85 7.17 11.09
N TYR A 54 -4.88 8.38 11.63
CA TYR A 54 -4.14 8.71 12.83
C TYR A 54 -4.81 8.21 14.11
N THR A 55 -6.14 8.11 14.14
CA THR A 55 -6.85 7.51 15.28
C THR A 55 -6.59 6.00 15.38
N ILE A 56 -6.51 5.30 14.23
CA ILE A 56 -6.12 3.88 14.20
C ILE A 56 -4.70 3.71 14.76
N GLY A 57 -3.72 4.46 14.24
CA GLY A 57 -2.34 4.42 14.74
C GLY A 57 -2.26 4.74 16.24
N ASP A 58 -3.00 5.74 16.69
CA ASP A 58 -3.02 6.15 18.09
C ASP A 58 -3.61 5.10 19.03
N ALA A 59 -4.69 4.42 18.64
CA ALA A 59 -5.25 3.33 19.44
C ALA A 59 -4.23 2.20 19.64
N ILE A 60 -3.49 1.86 18.59
CA ILE A 60 -2.46 0.82 18.66
C ILE A 60 -1.29 1.28 19.56
N ALA A 61 -0.82 2.52 19.38
CA ALA A 61 0.25 3.10 20.19
C ALA A 61 -0.09 3.17 21.68
N ARG A 62 -1.30 3.64 22.02
CA ARG A 62 -1.79 3.73 23.41
C ARG A 62 -1.91 2.36 24.07
N HIS A 63 -2.47 1.38 23.34
CA HIS A 63 -2.57 0.01 23.84
C HIS A 63 -1.18 -0.55 24.22
N HIS A 64 -0.19 -0.44 23.34
CA HIS A 64 1.15 -0.95 23.64
C HIS A 64 1.86 -0.14 24.75
N ARG A 65 1.69 1.18 24.80
CA ARG A 65 2.29 2.02 25.86
C ARG A 65 1.76 1.61 27.24
N LYS A 66 0.44 1.42 27.34
CA LYS A 66 -0.24 0.94 28.55
C LYS A 66 0.20 -0.47 28.96
N ASN A 67 0.55 -1.31 27.99
CA ASN A 67 1.08 -2.65 28.23
C ASN A 67 2.60 -2.69 28.48
N GLY A 68 3.22 -1.54 28.75
CA GLY A 68 4.61 -1.48 29.19
C GLY A 68 5.64 -1.62 28.06
N PHE A 69 5.27 -1.37 26.81
CA PHE A 69 6.26 -1.27 25.71
C PHE A 69 6.90 0.13 25.66
N ASN A 70 8.12 0.21 25.13
CA ASN A 70 8.70 1.48 24.69
C ASN A 70 8.14 1.80 23.29
N VAL A 71 7.31 2.84 23.18
CA VAL A 71 6.55 3.11 21.95
C VAL A 71 7.13 4.31 21.21
N LEU A 72 7.58 4.10 19.98
CA LEU A 72 7.84 5.16 19.02
C LEU A 72 6.57 5.34 18.18
N HIS A 73 5.92 6.50 18.32
CA HIS A 73 4.74 6.88 17.55
C HIS A 73 4.94 8.31 17.04
N PRO A 74 5.62 8.48 15.90
CA PRO A 74 6.01 9.80 15.41
C PRO A 74 5.01 10.35 14.39
N ILE A 75 5.15 11.64 14.10
CA ILE A 75 4.48 12.34 13.00
C ILE A 75 5.48 13.33 12.39
N GLY A 76 5.21 13.78 11.18
CA GLY A 76 6.01 14.77 10.45
C GLY A 76 5.26 15.18 9.19
N TRP A 77 5.94 15.78 8.22
CA TRP A 77 5.26 16.39 7.08
C TRP A 77 5.94 16.07 5.76
N ASP A 78 5.20 15.51 4.81
CA ASP A 78 5.66 15.33 3.43
C ASP A 78 5.54 16.66 2.68
N SER A 79 6.49 17.56 2.95
CA SER A 79 6.28 18.99 2.76
C SER A 79 6.84 19.57 1.46
N PHE A 80 7.44 18.74 0.62
CA PHE A 80 7.77 19.11 -0.76
C PHE A 80 6.68 18.72 -1.76
N GLY A 81 6.82 19.19 -2.99
CA GLY A 81 6.05 18.71 -4.13
C GLY A 81 5.00 19.66 -4.68
N MET A 82 4.46 19.22 -5.81
CA MET A 82 3.48 20.01 -6.58
C MET A 82 2.19 20.35 -5.84
N PRO A 83 1.63 19.55 -4.90
CA PRO A 83 0.42 19.96 -4.18
C PRO A 83 0.61 21.27 -3.42
N ALA A 84 1.73 21.43 -2.72
CA ALA A 84 2.05 22.65 -2.00
C ALA A 84 2.42 23.80 -2.95
N GLU A 85 3.22 23.52 -3.99
CA GLU A 85 3.63 24.53 -4.99
C GLU A 85 2.43 25.12 -5.75
N ASN A 86 1.54 24.28 -6.28
CA ASN A 86 0.37 24.72 -7.04
C ASN A 86 -0.61 25.51 -6.17
N ALA A 87 -0.81 25.07 -4.92
CA ALA A 87 -1.67 25.78 -3.98
C ALA A 87 -1.09 27.15 -3.62
N ALA A 88 0.22 27.25 -3.45
CA ALA A 88 0.91 28.50 -3.20
C ALA A 88 0.81 29.47 -4.39
N ILE A 89 1.03 28.99 -5.62
CA ILE A 89 0.86 29.77 -6.87
C ILE A 89 -0.57 30.32 -6.96
N LYS A 90 -1.58 29.48 -6.73
CA LYS A 90 -3.01 29.88 -6.80
C LYS A 90 -3.35 31.01 -5.82
N HIS A 91 -2.69 31.07 -4.66
CA HIS A 91 -2.93 32.10 -3.64
C HIS A 91 -1.91 33.25 -3.69
N GLY A 92 -1.00 33.26 -4.66
CA GLY A 92 0.03 34.31 -4.79
C GLY A 92 1.00 34.38 -3.62
N VAL A 93 1.30 33.24 -2.99
CA VAL A 93 2.23 33.13 -1.84
C VAL A 93 3.41 32.22 -2.17
N HIS A 94 4.52 32.38 -1.44
CA HIS A 94 5.68 31.52 -1.59
C HIS A 94 5.38 30.09 -1.07
N PRO A 95 5.77 29.00 -1.79
CA PRO A 95 5.49 27.62 -1.38
C PRO A 95 5.98 27.27 0.02
N LYS A 96 7.18 27.73 0.41
CA LYS A 96 7.69 27.64 1.79
C LYS A 96 6.69 28.19 2.80
N LYS A 97 6.27 29.45 2.63
CA LYS A 97 5.34 30.11 3.55
C LYS A 97 4.01 29.35 3.64
N TRP A 98 3.41 29.02 2.51
CA TRP A 98 2.17 28.23 2.45
C TRP A 98 2.29 26.88 3.17
N THR A 99 3.40 26.18 2.94
CA THR A 99 3.68 24.87 3.53
C THR A 99 3.77 24.95 5.05
N TYR A 100 4.58 25.87 5.60
CA TYR A 100 4.74 25.99 7.06
C TYR A 100 3.49 26.53 7.76
N GLU A 101 2.73 27.43 7.12
CA GLU A 101 1.43 27.87 7.65
C GLU A 101 0.42 26.71 7.73
N ASN A 102 0.40 25.82 6.73
CA ASN A 102 -0.44 24.62 6.78
C ASN A 102 0.06 23.60 7.79
N ILE A 103 1.38 23.39 7.92
CA ILE A 103 1.96 22.55 8.97
C ILE A 103 1.51 23.04 10.35
N ASP A 104 1.64 24.33 10.63
CA ASP A 104 1.22 24.93 11.90
C ASP A 104 -0.26 24.76 12.16
N TYR A 105 -1.07 24.83 11.11
CA TYR A 105 -2.50 24.62 11.21
C TYR A 105 -2.82 23.15 11.51
N MET A 106 -2.37 22.23 10.66
CA MET A 106 -2.63 20.80 10.78
C MET A 106 -2.10 20.25 12.10
N ARG A 107 -0.95 20.74 12.60
CA ARG A 107 -0.42 20.37 13.91
C ARG A 107 -1.43 20.65 15.02
N LYS A 108 -2.12 21.80 14.97
CA LYS A 108 -3.16 22.16 15.96
C LYS A 108 -4.40 21.27 15.82
N GLU A 109 -4.82 20.96 14.59
CA GLU A 109 -5.95 20.05 14.34
C GLU A 109 -5.65 18.61 14.79
N LEU A 110 -4.43 18.12 14.58
CA LEU A 110 -4.01 16.81 15.06
C LEU A 110 -3.87 16.78 16.60
N ALA A 111 -3.36 17.87 17.19
CA ALA A 111 -3.25 18.00 18.64
C ALA A 111 -4.63 18.05 19.32
N SER A 112 -5.62 18.71 18.70
CA SER A 112 -6.99 18.80 19.25
C SER A 112 -7.70 17.44 19.32
N LEU A 113 -7.27 16.46 18.52
CA LEU A 113 -7.73 15.06 18.60
C LEU A 113 -7.09 14.26 19.74
N GLY A 114 -6.12 14.83 20.47
CA GLY A 114 -5.40 14.16 21.56
C GLY A 114 -4.60 12.93 21.10
N LEU A 115 -4.02 13.00 19.90
CA LEU A 115 -3.17 11.93 19.35
C LEU A 115 -1.85 11.83 20.14
N SER A 116 -1.40 10.62 20.45
CA SER A 116 -0.23 10.33 21.27
C SER A 116 1.08 10.30 20.47
N PHE A 117 1.26 11.30 19.61
CA PHE A 117 2.49 11.46 18.84
C PHE A 117 3.65 11.96 19.71
N SER A 118 4.87 11.51 19.39
CA SER A 118 6.09 12.16 19.87
C SER A 118 6.24 13.52 19.19
N LYS A 119 6.35 14.57 20.00
CA LYS A 119 6.56 15.94 19.54
C LYS A 119 8.03 16.17 19.17
N LYS A 120 8.95 15.52 19.89
CA LYS A 120 10.39 15.70 19.64
C LYS A 120 10.85 15.07 18.33
N ARG A 121 10.12 14.08 17.80
CA ARG A 121 10.47 13.40 16.54
C ARG A 121 9.88 14.06 15.30
N GLU A 122 9.19 15.19 15.44
CA GLU A 122 8.57 15.90 14.32
C GLU A 122 9.60 16.62 13.43
N PHE A 123 9.46 16.47 12.11
CA PHE A 123 10.20 17.24 11.11
C PHE A 123 9.37 17.47 9.84
N ALA A 124 9.79 18.43 9.01
CA ALA A 124 9.27 18.61 7.67
C ALA A 124 10.31 18.09 6.65
N ALA A 125 9.88 17.32 5.64
CA ALA A 125 10.77 16.80 4.61
C ALA A 125 11.48 17.91 3.79
N SER A 126 10.95 19.14 3.86
CA SER A 126 11.51 20.36 3.26
C SER A 126 12.53 21.09 4.15
N ASP A 127 12.80 20.59 5.36
CA ASP A 127 13.81 21.15 6.24
C ASP A 127 15.21 20.95 5.64
N VAL A 128 16.06 21.98 5.68
CA VAL A 128 17.44 21.92 5.18
C VAL A 128 18.26 20.80 5.83
N LEU A 129 17.93 20.45 7.07
CA LEU A 129 18.56 19.36 7.80
C LEU A 129 18.19 17.98 7.24
N TYR A 130 16.94 17.84 6.77
CA TYR A 130 16.46 16.62 6.12
C TYR A 130 17.11 16.48 4.73
N THR A 131 17.08 17.56 3.95
CA THR A 131 17.61 17.55 2.57
C THR A 131 19.12 17.40 2.49
N LYS A 132 19.88 17.88 3.49
CA LYS A 132 21.31 17.61 3.63
C LYS A 132 21.63 16.11 3.55
N HIS A 133 20.86 15.30 4.27
CA HIS A 133 21.07 13.86 4.37
C HIS A 133 20.60 13.11 3.13
N GLU A 134 19.50 13.53 2.52
CA GLU A 134 19.02 12.90 1.29
C GLU A 134 19.94 13.17 0.09
N GLN A 135 20.51 14.39 0.02
CA GLN A 135 21.49 14.75 -1.00
C GLN A 135 22.79 13.95 -0.81
N ARG A 136 23.20 13.69 0.44
CA ARG A 136 24.31 12.79 0.75
C ARG A 136 24.01 11.36 0.26
N ILE A 137 22.84 10.81 0.60
CA ILE A 137 22.43 9.47 0.16
C ILE A 137 22.40 9.40 -1.37
N PHE A 138 21.89 10.42 -2.05
CA PHE A 138 21.90 10.51 -3.52
C PHE A 138 23.32 10.44 -4.09
N ILE A 139 24.27 11.19 -3.55
CA ILE A 139 25.67 11.16 -4.01
C ILE A 139 26.29 9.77 -3.79
N GLU A 140 26.02 9.14 -2.64
CA GLU A 140 26.50 7.78 -2.37
C GLU A 140 25.90 6.76 -3.34
N MET A 141 24.60 6.87 -3.67
CA MET A 141 23.95 6.06 -4.71
C MET A 141 24.53 6.31 -6.10
N PHE A 142 24.84 7.57 -6.45
CA PHE A 142 25.50 7.92 -7.70
C PHE A 142 26.89 7.29 -7.81
N ASN A 143 27.69 7.40 -6.75
CA ASN A 143 29.04 6.80 -6.69
C ASN A 143 29.01 5.26 -6.77
N LYS A 144 27.92 4.62 -6.33
CA LYS A 144 27.68 3.18 -6.48
C LYS A 144 27.08 2.79 -7.84
N GLY A 145 26.82 3.75 -8.73
CA GLY A 145 26.22 3.52 -10.03
C GLY A 145 24.73 3.17 -10.00
N LEU A 146 24.05 3.42 -8.87
CA LEU A 146 22.60 3.25 -8.70
C LEU A 146 21.79 4.44 -9.21
N VAL A 147 22.42 5.60 -9.34
CA VAL A 147 21.87 6.77 -10.02
C VAL A 147 22.60 6.96 -11.34
N TYR A 148 21.86 7.26 -12.41
CA TYR A 148 22.44 7.59 -13.72
C TYR A 148 21.56 8.58 -14.48
N GLN A 149 22.13 9.26 -15.48
CA GLN A 149 21.41 10.13 -16.38
C GLN A 149 21.07 9.39 -17.69
N LYS A 150 19.84 9.53 -18.17
CA LYS A 150 19.45 9.15 -19.53
C LYS A 150 18.41 10.12 -20.09
N SER A 151 18.32 10.20 -21.42
CA SER A 151 17.19 10.83 -22.08
C SER A 151 16.08 9.80 -22.29
N ALA A 152 14.86 10.15 -21.94
CA ALA A 152 13.69 9.33 -22.19
C ALA A 152 12.54 10.17 -22.72
N THR A 153 11.68 9.54 -23.51
CA THR A 153 10.40 10.11 -23.91
C THR A 153 9.48 10.05 -22.70
N LEU A 154 9.08 11.21 -22.19
CA LEU A 154 8.29 11.38 -20.99
C LEU A 154 6.96 12.08 -21.31
N ASN A 155 5.94 11.75 -20.53
CA ASN A 155 4.67 12.47 -20.53
C ASN A 155 4.93 13.93 -20.11
N TRP A 156 4.50 14.88 -20.92
CA TRP A 156 4.69 16.31 -20.69
C TRP A 156 3.33 17.02 -20.78
N CYS A 157 2.99 17.77 -19.74
CA CYS A 157 1.81 18.62 -19.76
C CYS A 157 2.21 20.04 -20.13
N ASN A 158 1.75 20.54 -21.29
CA ASN A 158 2.02 21.91 -21.72
C ASN A 158 1.34 22.97 -20.85
N THR A 159 0.23 22.65 -20.20
CA THR A 159 -0.40 23.58 -19.25
C THR A 159 0.38 23.65 -17.94
N CYS A 160 0.80 22.50 -17.41
CA CYS A 160 1.54 22.47 -16.15
C CYS A 160 3.03 22.76 -16.34
N GLN A 161 3.56 22.74 -17.56
CA GLN A 161 4.98 22.88 -17.89
C GLN A 161 5.87 21.93 -17.08
N THR A 162 5.51 20.63 -17.03
CA THR A 162 6.30 19.61 -16.33
C THR A 162 6.08 18.21 -16.85
N VAL A 163 7.02 17.34 -16.50
CA VAL A 163 6.93 15.90 -16.69
C VAL A 163 5.87 15.32 -15.74
N LEU A 164 5.07 14.41 -16.28
CA LEU A 164 4.13 13.58 -15.54
C LEU A 164 4.67 12.14 -15.49
N ALA A 165 4.52 11.49 -14.34
CA ALA A 165 4.68 10.04 -14.27
C ALA A 165 3.57 9.36 -15.09
N ASN A 166 3.72 8.08 -15.45
CA ASN A 166 2.68 7.36 -16.20
C ASN A 166 1.35 7.31 -15.45
N GLU A 167 1.43 7.23 -14.12
CA GLU A 167 0.29 7.19 -13.19
C GLU A 167 -0.43 8.53 -13.07
N GLN A 168 0.17 9.60 -13.60
CA GLN A 168 -0.36 10.97 -13.60
C GLN A 168 -1.03 11.32 -14.95
N VAL A 169 -1.21 10.33 -15.84
CA VAL A 169 -1.91 10.50 -17.11
C VAL A 169 -3.17 9.66 -17.11
N GLU A 170 -4.32 10.31 -17.00
CA GLU A 170 -5.64 9.69 -16.97
C GLU A 170 -6.29 9.90 -18.35
N GLU A 171 -6.63 8.80 -19.03
CA GLU A 171 -7.24 8.82 -20.37
C GLU A 171 -6.48 9.67 -21.43
N GLY A 172 -5.15 9.77 -21.29
CA GLY A 172 -4.31 10.58 -22.19
C GLY A 172 -4.25 12.06 -21.83
N CYS A 173 -4.94 12.47 -20.76
CA CYS A 173 -4.93 13.81 -20.22
C CYS A 173 -4.19 13.89 -18.89
N CYS A 174 -3.79 15.10 -18.51
CA CYS A 174 -3.18 15.37 -17.23
C CYS A 174 -4.22 15.20 -16.12
N TRP A 175 -3.96 14.33 -15.13
CA TRP A 175 -4.87 14.05 -13.99
C TRP A 175 -5.32 15.25 -13.14
N ARG A 176 -4.77 16.45 -13.41
CA ARG A 176 -5.03 17.67 -12.62
C ARG A 176 -5.72 18.77 -13.39
N CYS A 177 -5.40 18.93 -14.68
CA CYS A 177 -5.92 20.03 -15.48
C CYS A 177 -6.72 19.54 -16.68
N ASP A 178 -6.90 18.23 -16.81
CA ASP A 178 -7.69 17.54 -17.84
C ASP A 178 -7.27 17.87 -19.29
N ASN A 179 -6.12 18.51 -19.47
CA ASN A 179 -5.58 18.86 -20.78
C ASN A 179 -4.74 17.71 -21.36
N PRO A 180 -4.68 17.59 -22.70
CA PRO A 180 -3.90 16.55 -23.37
C PRO A 180 -2.42 16.55 -22.97
N VAL A 181 -1.87 15.35 -22.85
CA VAL A 181 -0.46 15.11 -22.53
C VAL A 181 0.30 14.77 -23.80
N GLU A 182 1.46 15.41 -23.98
CA GLU A 182 2.36 15.15 -25.10
C GLU A 182 3.55 14.29 -24.67
N GLN A 183 4.25 13.72 -25.63
CA GLN A 183 5.48 12.97 -25.39
C GLN A 183 6.68 13.86 -25.72
N ARG A 184 7.60 14.06 -24.77
CA ARG A 184 8.80 14.88 -24.95
C ARG A 184 10.05 14.12 -24.55
N LEU A 185 11.07 14.14 -25.40
CA LEU A 185 12.39 13.59 -25.07
C LEU A 185 13.13 14.56 -24.14
N LEU A 186 13.40 14.14 -22.91
CA LEU A 186 14.06 14.95 -21.89
C LEU A 186 15.16 14.15 -21.18
N PRO A 187 16.33 14.75 -20.91
CA PRO A 187 17.32 14.15 -20.00
C PRO A 187 16.81 14.20 -18.56
N GLY A 188 17.13 13.18 -17.76
CA GLY A 188 16.79 13.14 -16.35
C GLY A 188 17.60 12.09 -15.59
N TYR A 189 17.51 12.12 -14.26
CA TYR A 189 18.16 11.17 -13.37
C TYR A 189 17.21 10.02 -13.04
N TYR A 190 17.77 8.81 -13.03
CA TYR A 190 17.05 7.57 -12.79
C TYR A 190 17.73 6.77 -11.69
N LEU A 191 16.91 6.18 -10.82
CA LEU A 191 17.33 5.19 -9.83
C LEU A 191 17.17 3.79 -10.42
N LYS A 192 18.23 2.98 -10.34
CA LYS A 192 18.27 1.59 -10.82
C LYS A 192 17.50 0.62 -9.91
N ILE A 193 16.23 0.90 -9.67
CA ILE A 193 15.35 0.00 -8.90
C ILE A 193 15.24 -1.39 -9.55
N THR A 194 15.40 -1.48 -10.88
CA THR A 194 15.39 -2.77 -11.59
C THR A 194 16.52 -3.71 -11.18
N GLN A 195 17.65 -3.18 -10.67
CA GLN A 195 18.73 -4.00 -10.11
C GLN A 195 18.28 -4.81 -8.88
N TYR A 196 17.24 -4.34 -8.19
CA TYR A 196 16.64 -5.00 -7.01
C TYR A 196 15.32 -5.71 -7.35
N ALA A 197 14.90 -5.78 -8.62
CA ALA A 197 13.58 -6.28 -9.00
C ALA A 197 13.33 -7.72 -8.53
N GLN A 198 14.34 -8.60 -8.64
CA GLN A 198 14.23 -9.98 -8.16
C GLN A 198 14.09 -10.03 -6.64
N GLU A 199 14.92 -9.30 -5.92
CA GLU A 199 14.89 -9.28 -4.45
C GLU A 199 13.57 -8.70 -3.92
N LEU A 200 13.08 -7.62 -4.54
CA LEU A 200 11.77 -7.04 -4.24
C LEU A 200 10.62 -8.01 -4.51
N LEU A 201 10.75 -8.89 -5.52
CA LEU A 201 9.74 -9.89 -5.82
C LEU A 201 9.79 -11.06 -4.83
N ASP A 202 10.97 -11.60 -4.57
CA ASP A 202 11.15 -12.75 -3.69
C ASP A 202 10.72 -12.43 -2.25
N ASP A 203 11.03 -11.21 -1.79
CA ASP A 203 10.67 -10.78 -0.43
C ASP A 203 9.18 -10.49 -0.24
N CYS A 204 8.36 -10.45 -1.31
CA CYS A 204 6.91 -10.45 -1.15
C CYS A 204 6.41 -11.67 -0.37
N GLU A 205 7.10 -12.82 -0.48
CA GLU A 205 6.77 -14.02 0.30
C GLU A 205 6.99 -13.81 1.80
N LYS A 206 8.11 -13.16 2.18
CA LYS A 206 8.42 -12.83 3.58
C LYS A 206 7.37 -11.90 4.19
N LEU A 207 6.76 -11.05 3.38
CA LEU A 207 5.76 -10.07 3.80
C LEU A 207 4.34 -10.63 3.92
N ARG A 208 4.05 -11.82 3.38
CA ARG A 208 2.68 -12.41 3.39
C ARG A 208 2.08 -12.57 4.79
N ALA A 209 2.91 -12.71 5.82
CA ALA A 209 2.46 -12.84 7.20
C ALA A 209 1.83 -11.54 7.75
N GLY A 210 2.32 -10.38 7.32
CA GLY A 210 1.93 -9.07 7.87
C GLY A 210 1.31 -8.11 6.86
N TRP A 211 1.34 -8.41 5.56
CA TRP A 211 0.84 -7.53 4.50
C TRP A 211 -0.43 -8.08 3.84
N PRO A 212 -1.38 -7.21 3.43
CA PRO A 212 -2.56 -7.65 2.70
C PRO A 212 -2.20 -8.28 1.35
N SER A 213 -2.80 -9.44 1.05
CA SER A 213 -2.56 -10.17 -0.21
C SER A 213 -2.78 -9.30 -1.46
N GLN A 214 -3.79 -8.43 -1.42
CA GLN A 214 -4.08 -7.49 -2.51
C GLN A 214 -2.88 -6.57 -2.82
N VAL A 215 -2.20 -6.04 -1.79
CA VAL A 215 -1.03 -5.16 -1.98
C VAL A 215 0.13 -5.94 -2.58
N LEU A 216 0.38 -7.16 -2.09
CA LEU A 216 1.45 -8.02 -2.61
C LEU A 216 1.20 -8.41 -4.07
N THR A 217 -0.02 -8.82 -4.42
CA THR A 217 -0.39 -9.12 -5.81
C THR A 217 -0.25 -7.90 -6.71
N MET A 218 -0.60 -6.69 -6.24
CA MET A 218 -0.35 -5.46 -6.98
C MET A 218 1.15 -5.23 -7.23
N GLN A 219 2.01 -5.46 -6.23
CA GLN A 219 3.46 -5.32 -6.41
C GLN A 219 4.06 -6.41 -7.29
N GLU A 220 3.68 -7.68 -7.14
CA GLU A 220 4.11 -8.79 -7.99
C GLU A 220 3.78 -8.52 -9.46
N ASN A 221 2.55 -8.09 -9.75
CA ASN A 221 2.09 -7.73 -11.09
C ASN A 221 2.79 -6.46 -11.63
N TRP A 222 3.15 -5.53 -10.74
CA TRP A 222 3.86 -4.32 -11.11
C TRP A 222 5.33 -4.59 -11.47
N ILE A 223 6.00 -5.40 -10.64
CA ILE A 223 7.35 -5.89 -10.91
C ILE A 223 7.35 -6.69 -12.21
N GLY A 224 6.33 -7.55 -12.38
CA GLY A 224 5.98 -8.18 -13.64
C GLY A 224 7.14 -8.94 -14.24
N ARG A 225 7.70 -9.87 -13.47
CA ARG A 225 8.80 -10.74 -13.92
C ARG A 225 8.29 -11.72 -14.97
N SER A 226 8.97 -11.76 -16.10
CA SER A 226 8.78 -12.76 -17.14
C SER A 226 10.09 -13.47 -17.43
N GLU A 227 10.03 -14.78 -17.60
CA GLU A 227 11.15 -15.57 -18.10
C GLU A 227 10.83 -15.99 -19.53
N GLY A 228 11.82 -15.92 -20.40
CA GLY A 228 11.65 -16.29 -21.79
C GLY A 228 12.95 -16.66 -22.48
N LEU A 229 12.84 -16.85 -23.79
CA LEU A 229 13.93 -17.15 -24.68
C LEU A 229 14.19 -15.94 -25.57
N GLU A 230 15.43 -15.45 -25.58
CA GLU A 230 15.93 -14.57 -26.63
C GLU A 230 16.73 -15.40 -27.62
N PHE A 231 16.42 -15.29 -28.91
CA PHE A 231 17.16 -15.97 -29.98
C PHE A 231 17.20 -15.10 -31.23
N SER A 232 18.00 -15.49 -32.23
CA SER A 232 18.11 -14.75 -33.49
C SER A 232 17.50 -15.51 -34.66
N PHE A 233 16.70 -14.81 -35.46
CA PHE A 233 16.31 -15.27 -36.78
C PHE A 233 17.37 -14.87 -37.80
N THR A 234 17.95 -15.85 -38.48
CA THR A 234 18.94 -15.62 -39.54
C THR A 234 18.20 -15.30 -40.84
N LEU A 235 18.57 -14.21 -41.51
CA LEU A 235 18.02 -13.85 -42.81
C LEU A 235 18.42 -14.89 -43.85
N SER A 236 17.47 -15.29 -44.70
CA SER A 236 17.76 -16.16 -45.85
C SER A 236 18.76 -15.50 -46.80
N ASP A 237 19.50 -16.30 -47.57
CA ASP A 237 20.52 -15.80 -48.50
C ASP A 237 19.96 -14.76 -49.49
N ALA A 238 18.77 -15.01 -50.02
CA ALA A 238 18.06 -14.08 -50.91
C ALA A 238 17.71 -12.75 -50.21
N SER A 239 17.31 -12.82 -48.93
CA SER A 239 17.00 -11.63 -48.13
C SER A 239 18.25 -10.84 -47.74
N ARG A 240 19.36 -11.52 -47.44
CA ARG A 240 20.66 -10.85 -47.22
C ARG A 240 21.13 -10.14 -48.48
N ALA A 241 20.97 -10.77 -49.65
CA ALA A 241 21.27 -10.13 -50.93
C ALA A 241 20.37 -8.91 -51.19
N LYS A 242 19.07 -8.99 -50.90
CA LYS A 242 18.13 -7.85 -51.02
C LYS A 242 18.50 -6.68 -50.10
N LEU A 243 19.09 -6.97 -48.94
CA LEU A 243 19.49 -5.98 -47.93
C LEU A 243 20.99 -5.60 -48.01
N ASP A 244 21.61 -5.76 -49.19
CA ASP A 244 23.02 -5.43 -49.46
C ASP A 244 24.01 -6.01 -48.43
N HIS A 245 23.68 -7.19 -47.87
CA HIS A 245 24.44 -7.88 -46.83
C HIS A 245 24.72 -7.04 -45.56
N GLN A 246 23.93 -5.98 -45.32
CA GLN A 246 24.07 -5.12 -44.13
C GLN A 246 23.58 -5.80 -42.85
N PHE A 247 22.70 -6.80 -42.98
CA PHE A 247 22.09 -7.51 -41.86
C PHE A 247 22.23 -9.02 -42.08
N GLU A 248 22.70 -9.72 -41.05
CA GLU A 248 22.79 -11.18 -41.03
C GLU A 248 21.57 -11.81 -40.34
N SER A 249 21.14 -11.21 -39.25
CA SER A 249 20.05 -11.70 -38.40
C SER A 249 19.41 -10.56 -37.60
N TYR A 250 18.29 -10.83 -36.95
CA TYR A 250 17.73 -9.98 -35.89
C TYR A 250 17.25 -10.81 -34.72
N LYS A 251 17.28 -10.23 -33.52
CA LYS A 251 16.89 -10.88 -32.27
C LYS A 251 15.39 -10.78 -32.06
N VAL A 252 14.82 -11.80 -31.44
CA VAL A 252 13.43 -11.82 -30.94
C VAL A 252 13.40 -12.35 -29.52
N PHE A 253 12.38 -11.96 -28.75
CA PHE A 253 12.13 -12.47 -27.40
C PHE A 253 10.71 -13.07 -27.31
N THR A 254 10.59 -14.20 -26.62
CA THR A 254 9.29 -14.84 -26.34
C THR A 254 9.22 -15.38 -24.92
N THR A 255 8.06 -15.20 -24.26
CA THR A 255 7.73 -15.87 -22.99
C THR A 255 7.08 -17.25 -23.20
N ARG A 256 6.81 -17.62 -24.46
CA ARG A 256 6.22 -18.89 -24.87
C ARG A 256 7.17 -19.66 -25.78
N PRO A 257 8.41 -20.00 -25.35
CA PRO A 257 9.30 -20.82 -26.18
C PRO A 257 8.72 -22.22 -26.45
N ASP A 258 7.76 -22.69 -25.65
CA ASP A 258 6.99 -23.91 -25.90
C ASP A 258 6.23 -23.90 -27.24
N THR A 259 5.91 -22.73 -27.78
CA THR A 259 5.14 -22.61 -29.04
C THR A 259 6.00 -22.42 -30.27
N ILE A 260 7.34 -22.50 -30.16
CA ILE A 260 8.25 -22.08 -31.23
C ILE A 260 8.03 -22.81 -32.56
N TYR A 261 7.64 -24.09 -32.55
CA TYR A 261 7.33 -24.84 -33.78
C TYR A 261 6.09 -24.35 -34.52
N GLY A 262 5.24 -23.57 -33.86
CA GLY A 262 4.06 -22.93 -34.44
C GLY A 262 4.37 -21.60 -35.14
N VAL A 263 5.63 -21.14 -35.15
CA VAL A 263 6.00 -19.89 -35.81
C VAL A 263 5.72 -19.97 -37.31
N SER A 264 4.89 -19.04 -37.80
CA SER A 264 4.51 -18.98 -39.21
C SER A 264 4.88 -17.67 -39.91
N TYR A 265 5.12 -16.59 -39.15
CA TYR A 265 5.72 -15.36 -39.64
C TYR A 265 6.53 -14.69 -38.52
N SER A 266 7.30 -13.65 -38.86
CA SER A 266 7.96 -12.77 -37.89
C SER A 266 7.60 -11.33 -38.20
N ALA A 267 7.48 -10.50 -37.17
CA ALA A 267 7.10 -9.10 -37.32
C ALA A 267 8.13 -8.14 -36.71
N LEU A 268 8.44 -7.07 -37.43
CA LEU A 268 9.33 -5.99 -37.02
C LEU A 268 8.52 -4.73 -36.68
N ALA A 269 9.03 -3.94 -35.74
CA ALA A 269 8.52 -2.60 -35.46
C ALA A 269 8.74 -1.67 -36.68
N PRO A 270 7.85 -0.70 -36.94
CA PRO A 270 8.03 0.27 -38.02
C PRO A 270 9.36 1.03 -37.95
N GLU A 271 9.93 1.20 -36.75
CA GLU A 271 11.18 1.91 -36.53
C GLU A 271 12.44 1.02 -36.57
N HIS A 272 12.30 -0.29 -36.83
CA HIS A 272 13.40 -1.25 -36.82
C HIS A 272 14.48 -0.92 -37.87
N PRO A 273 15.79 -1.13 -37.59
CA PRO A 273 16.88 -0.80 -38.53
C PRO A 273 16.72 -1.39 -39.94
N ILE A 274 16.26 -2.64 -40.04
CA ILE A 274 15.98 -3.29 -41.34
C ILE A 274 14.87 -2.54 -42.10
N VAL A 275 13.79 -2.15 -41.42
CA VAL A 275 12.68 -1.40 -42.03
C VAL A 275 13.15 -0.02 -42.50
N LYS A 276 13.98 0.66 -41.69
CA LYS A 276 14.60 1.94 -42.08
C LYS A 276 15.48 1.78 -43.31
N HIS A 277 16.28 0.71 -43.38
CA HIS A 277 17.14 0.43 -44.52
C HIS A 277 16.33 0.17 -45.81
N LEU A 278 15.28 -0.65 -45.73
CA LEU A 278 14.36 -0.92 -46.85
C LEU A 278 13.72 0.37 -47.40
N ILE A 279 13.29 1.28 -46.51
CA ILE A 279 12.72 2.58 -46.89
C ILE A 279 13.78 3.49 -47.51
N ALA A 280 14.96 3.59 -46.90
CA ALA A 280 16.01 4.50 -47.34
C ALA A 280 16.55 4.15 -48.74
N HIS A 281 16.62 2.86 -49.06
CA HIS A 281 17.13 2.35 -50.34
C HIS A 281 16.02 2.01 -51.34
N LYS A 282 14.75 2.30 -51.02
CA LYS A 282 13.58 2.03 -51.87
C LYS A 282 13.48 0.57 -52.33
N LEU A 283 13.72 -0.36 -51.42
CA LEU A 283 13.72 -1.81 -51.68
C LEU A 283 12.32 -2.45 -51.59
N LEU A 284 11.28 -1.61 -51.48
CA LEU A 284 9.86 -1.96 -51.47
C LEU A 284 9.11 -0.99 -52.41
N SER A 285 7.89 -1.34 -52.83
CA SER A 285 7.06 -0.44 -53.63
C SER A 285 6.72 0.86 -52.87
N ASP A 286 6.49 1.94 -53.62
CA ASP A 286 6.17 3.25 -53.04
C ASP A 286 4.92 3.21 -52.14
N ASP A 287 3.90 2.42 -52.52
CA ASP A 287 2.69 2.21 -51.72
C ASP A 287 2.98 1.56 -50.37
N LYS A 288 3.86 0.55 -50.35
CA LYS A 288 4.28 -0.13 -49.11
C LYS A 288 5.06 0.83 -48.22
N ILE A 289 6.00 1.60 -48.79
CA ILE A 289 6.77 2.60 -48.06
C ILE A 289 5.84 3.67 -47.46
N ALA A 290 4.82 4.12 -48.20
CA ALA A 290 3.84 5.09 -47.72
C ALA A 290 3.03 4.55 -46.53
N GLN A 291 2.58 3.29 -46.59
CA GLN A 291 1.88 2.64 -45.47
C GLN A 291 2.75 2.54 -44.22
N ILE A 292 4.03 2.17 -44.36
CA ILE A 292 4.96 2.07 -43.22
C ILE A 292 5.22 3.45 -42.62
N LYS A 293 5.41 4.48 -43.44
CA LYS A 293 5.57 5.86 -42.97
C LYS A 293 4.33 6.37 -42.25
N LYS A 294 3.13 5.99 -42.71
CA LYS A 294 1.87 6.28 -42.01
C LYS A 294 1.89 5.63 -40.62
N MET A 295 2.28 4.36 -40.50
CA MET A 295 2.43 3.71 -39.19
C MET A 295 3.43 4.47 -38.30
N GLN A 296 4.58 4.88 -38.81
CA GLN A 296 5.59 5.64 -38.04
C GLN A 296 5.09 7.00 -37.54
N SER A 297 4.09 7.60 -38.20
CA SER A 297 3.51 8.89 -37.78
C SER A 297 2.54 8.80 -36.61
N VAL A 298 2.09 7.60 -36.24
CA VAL A 298 1.17 7.34 -35.13
C VAL A 298 1.97 6.92 -33.90
N GLY A 299 1.60 7.41 -32.70
CA GLY A 299 2.33 7.08 -31.47
C GLY A 299 2.27 5.60 -31.10
N ALA A 300 3.36 5.04 -30.56
CA ALA A 300 3.50 3.62 -30.22
C ALA A 300 2.34 3.02 -29.41
N ARG A 301 1.81 3.77 -28.42
CA ARG A 301 0.67 3.34 -27.58
C ARG A 301 -0.64 3.29 -28.38
N GLU A 302 -0.88 4.29 -29.21
CA GLU A 302 -2.06 4.37 -30.08
C GLU A 302 -2.04 3.23 -31.11
N ARG A 303 -0.87 2.94 -31.71
CA ARG A 303 -0.71 1.80 -32.62
C ARG A 303 -1.00 0.45 -31.99
N ALA A 304 -0.59 0.25 -30.73
CA ALA A 304 -0.85 -0.99 -30.00
C ALA A 304 -2.34 -1.22 -29.74
N GLN A 305 -3.13 -0.15 -29.64
CA GLN A 305 -4.58 -0.19 -29.39
C GLN A 305 -5.41 -0.18 -30.69
N ALA A 306 -4.84 0.30 -31.79
CA ALA A 306 -5.49 0.34 -33.09
C ALA A 306 -5.72 -1.06 -33.68
N ASP A 307 -6.53 -1.09 -34.75
CA ASP A 307 -6.68 -2.25 -35.61
C ASP A 307 -5.31 -2.71 -36.12
N LYS A 308 -5.11 -4.02 -36.16
CA LYS A 308 -3.82 -4.62 -36.52
C LYS A 308 -3.56 -4.37 -38.01
N GLU A 309 -2.50 -3.64 -38.32
CA GLU A 309 -2.08 -3.32 -39.69
C GLU A 309 -0.64 -3.76 -39.89
N GLY A 310 -0.33 -4.24 -41.09
CA GLY A 310 1.02 -4.62 -41.47
C GLY A 310 1.26 -4.66 -42.97
N VAL A 311 2.55 -4.72 -43.31
CA VAL A 311 3.05 -4.74 -44.68
C VAL A 311 4.10 -5.84 -44.81
N SER A 312 4.01 -6.66 -45.85
CA SER A 312 5.05 -7.66 -46.14
C SER A 312 6.34 -6.94 -46.57
N LEU A 313 7.44 -7.28 -45.90
CA LEU A 313 8.77 -6.76 -46.21
C LEU A 313 9.45 -7.51 -47.35
N GLU A 314 8.81 -8.55 -47.91
CA GLU A 314 9.35 -9.37 -49.01
C GLU A 314 10.80 -9.83 -48.73
N ILE A 315 11.02 -10.21 -47.48
CA ILE A 315 12.22 -10.87 -46.97
C ILE A 315 11.76 -12.00 -46.06
N ASP A 316 12.61 -13.00 -45.91
CA ASP A 316 12.36 -14.22 -45.17
C ASP A 316 13.55 -14.54 -44.26
N VAL A 317 13.24 -15.15 -43.12
CA VAL A 317 14.21 -15.69 -42.18
C VAL A 317 14.12 -17.22 -42.10
N ILE A 318 15.15 -17.84 -41.54
CA ILE A 318 15.21 -19.29 -41.34
C ILE A 318 14.79 -19.62 -39.92
N HIS A 319 13.78 -20.49 -39.79
CA HIS A 319 13.35 -20.99 -38.49
C HIS A 319 14.47 -21.85 -37.85
N PRO A 320 14.91 -21.54 -36.62
CA PRO A 320 16.12 -22.14 -36.03
C PRO A 320 16.02 -23.66 -35.83
N LEU A 321 14.84 -24.19 -35.47
CA LEU A 321 14.66 -25.64 -35.26
C LEU A 321 14.20 -26.43 -36.49
N THR A 322 13.35 -25.85 -37.35
CA THR A 322 12.76 -26.58 -38.49
C THR A 322 13.52 -26.36 -39.81
N GLY A 323 14.37 -25.32 -39.89
CA GLY A 323 15.07 -24.93 -41.11
C GLY A 323 14.17 -24.32 -42.20
N LYS A 324 12.86 -24.19 -41.97
CA LYS A 324 11.91 -23.63 -42.93
C LYS A 324 12.05 -22.11 -43.04
N THR A 325 11.73 -21.56 -44.21
CA THR A 325 11.62 -20.12 -44.44
C THR A 325 10.37 -19.56 -43.78
N VAL A 326 10.50 -18.40 -43.13
CA VAL A 326 9.44 -17.70 -42.42
C VAL A 326 9.38 -16.26 -42.94
N PRO A 327 8.24 -15.80 -43.46
CA PRO A 327 8.11 -14.45 -44.02
C PRO A 327 8.17 -13.38 -42.93
N VAL A 328 8.80 -12.26 -43.26
CA VAL A 328 8.93 -11.11 -42.36
C VAL A 328 7.97 -9.99 -42.77
N TRP A 329 7.27 -9.47 -41.77
CA TRP A 329 6.34 -8.36 -41.90
C TRP A 329 6.80 -7.20 -41.04
N VAL A 330 6.30 -6.01 -41.35
CA VAL A 330 6.23 -4.91 -40.38
C VAL A 330 4.80 -4.84 -39.87
N ALA A 331 4.64 -4.69 -38.56
CA ALA A 331 3.33 -4.63 -37.91
C ALA A 331 3.26 -3.48 -36.91
N ASN A 332 2.13 -2.78 -36.90
CA ASN A 332 1.95 -1.56 -36.10
C ASN A 332 2.01 -1.79 -34.57
N PHE A 333 1.63 -2.99 -34.13
CA PHE A 333 1.59 -3.37 -32.71
C PHE A 333 2.95 -3.84 -32.14
N VAL A 334 3.98 -3.99 -32.98
CA VAL A 334 5.34 -4.35 -32.52
C VAL A 334 6.06 -3.07 -32.09
N LEU A 335 6.59 -3.07 -30.87
CA LEU A 335 7.20 -1.90 -30.24
C LEU A 335 8.73 -2.02 -30.23
N ILE A 336 9.43 -0.99 -30.70
CA ILE A 336 10.90 -0.94 -30.77
C ILE A 336 11.58 -1.15 -29.41
N GLU A 337 10.91 -0.77 -28.33
CA GLU A 337 11.39 -0.85 -26.95
C GLU A 337 11.34 -2.28 -26.36
N TYR A 338 10.63 -3.21 -27.02
CA TYR A 338 10.41 -4.57 -26.52
C TYR A 338 11.08 -5.60 -27.42
N GLY A 339 11.91 -6.47 -26.84
CA GLY A 339 12.53 -7.59 -27.57
C GLY A 339 13.39 -7.20 -28.77
N GLY A 340 13.99 -5.99 -28.75
CA GLY A 340 14.77 -5.47 -29.89
C GLY A 340 13.93 -4.94 -31.06
N GLY A 341 12.61 -4.81 -30.88
CA GLY A 341 11.69 -4.35 -31.92
C GLY A 341 11.32 -5.43 -32.93
N ALA A 342 11.41 -6.69 -32.55
CA ALA A 342 11.02 -7.83 -33.38
C ALA A 342 10.40 -8.94 -32.54
N VAL A 343 9.43 -9.66 -33.13
CA VAL A 343 8.75 -10.78 -32.48
C VAL A 343 8.68 -11.99 -33.41
N MET A 344 8.72 -13.18 -32.82
CA MET A 344 8.21 -14.39 -33.49
C MET A 344 6.69 -14.37 -33.37
N ALA A 345 5.96 -14.78 -34.41
CA ALA A 345 4.51 -14.82 -34.36
C ALA A 345 4.01 -16.26 -34.44
N VAL A 346 3.14 -16.63 -33.50
CA VAL A 346 2.58 -17.99 -33.39
C VAL A 346 1.05 -17.92 -33.38
N PRO A 347 0.41 -17.80 -34.56
CA PRO A 347 -1.02 -17.50 -34.66
C PRO A 347 -1.93 -18.49 -33.95
N ALA A 348 -1.58 -19.77 -33.89
CA ALA A 348 -2.43 -20.74 -33.19
C ALA A 348 -2.52 -20.48 -31.67
N HIS A 349 -1.54 -19.75 -31.09
CA HIS A 349 -1.35 -19.65 -29.64
C HIS A 349 -1.18 -18.22 -29.08
N ASP A 350 -1.36 -17.18 -29.91
CA ASP A 350 -1.44 -15.76 -29.49
C ASP A 350 -2.56 -15.07 -30.29
N GLU A 351 -3.47 -14.40 -29.58
CA GLU A 351 -4.67 -13.78 -30.17
C GLU A 351 -4.34 -12.67 -31.17
N ARG A 352 -3.30 -11.86 -30.89
CA ARG A 352 -2.90 -10.76 -31.78
C ARG A 352 -2.28 -11.31 -33.06
N ASP A 353 -1.48 -12.37 -32.91
CA ASP A 353 -0.89 -13.05 -34.06
C ASP A 353 -1.94 -13.76 -34.90
N PHE A 354 -2.98 -14.31 -34.26
CA PHE A 354 -4.12 -14.92 -34.93
C PHE A 354 -4.92 -13.92 -35.76
N GLU A 355 -5.30 -12.79 -35.17
CA GLU A 355 -6.03 -11.72 -35.86
C GLU A 355 -5.25 -11.22 -37.07
N PHE A 356 -3.94 -11.00 -36.90
CA PHE A 356 -3.07 -10.56 -37.98
C PHE A 356 -2.93 -11.62 -39.08
N ALA A 357 -2.70 -12.88 -38.71
CA ALA A 357 -2.58 -13.97 -39.66
C ALA A 357 -3.88 -14.19 -40.45
N ARG A 358 -5.04 -14.12 -39.80
CA ARG A 358 -6.35 -14.19 -40.46
C ARG A 358 -6.57 -13.05 -41.44
N LYS A 359 -6.19 -11.82 -41.06
CA LYS A 359 -6.35 -10.64 -41.92
C LYS A 359 -5.48 -10.69 -43.19
N TYR A 360 -4.30 -11.29 -43.10
CA TYR A 360 -3.31 -11.31 -44.18
C TYR A 360 -3.11 -12.70 -44.82
N ASP A 361 -4.00 -13.65 -44.54
CA ASP A 361 -3.95 -15.04 -45.03
C ASP A 361 -2.60 -15.74 -44.79
N LEU A 362 -2.05 -15.55 -43.60
CA LEU A 362 -0.82 -16.20 -43.16
C LEU A 362 -1.11 -17.56 -42.53
N ALA A 363 -0.16 -18.48 -42.61
CA ALA A 363 -0.32 -19.82 -42.08
C ALA A 363 -0.59 -19.82 -40.56
N ILE A 364 -1.46 -20.72 -40.11
CA ILE A 364 -1.78 -20.92 -38.70
C ILE A 364 -1.37 -22.35 -38.34
N LEU A 365 -0.28 -22.49 -37.58
CA LEU A 365 0.35 -23.78 -37.30
C LEU A 365 0.16 -24.16 -35.84
N GLN A 366 -0.50 -25.29 -35.58
CA GLN A 366 -0.73 -25.78 -34.23
C GLN A 366 0.51 -26.50 -33.68
N SER A 367 1.07 -25.99 -32.59
CA SER A 367 2.13 -26.64 -31.80
C SER A 367 1.71 -27.13 -30.41
N ILE A 368 0.50 -26.83 -29.94
CA ILE A 368 -0.03 -27.24 -28.62
C ILE A 368 -1.44 -27.81 -28.78
N GLU A 369 -1.69 -28.91 -28.11
CA GLU A 369 -3.00 -29.54 -27.93
C GLU A 369 -3.47 -29.32 -26.49
N THR A 370 -4.70 -28.87 -26.32
CA THR A 370 -5.33 -28.68 -25.00
C THR A 370 -6.53 -29.62 -24.86
N THR A 371 -7.36 -29.43 -23.83
CA THR A 371 -8.58 -30.24 -23.66
C THR A 371 -9.62 -30.01 -24.74
N SER A 372 -9.56 -28.84 -25.39
CA SER A 372 -10.42 -28.47 -26.51
C SER A 372 -9.64 -28.62 -27.82
N ALA A 373 -10.18 -29.40 -28.75
CA ALA A 373 -9.53 -29.58 -30.05
C ALA A 373 -9.42 -28.23 -30.78
N PHE A 374 -8.23 -27.94 -31.32
CA PHE A 374 -8.00 -26.73 -32.10
C PHE A 374 -8.65 -26.86 -33.49
N ASP A 375 -9.73 -26.11 -33.74
CA ASP A 375 -10.43 -26.10 -35.02
C ASP A 375 -9.99 -24.95 -35.95
N GLY A 376 -9.01 -24.16 -35.51
CA GLY A 376 -8.48 -23.01 -36.23
C GLY A 376 -9.42 -21.79 -36.25
N SER A 377 -10.56 -21.81 -35.57
CA SER A 377 -11.50 -20.68 -35.50
C SER A 377 -11.05 -19.56 -34.57
N VAL A 378 -10.32 -19.90 -33.50
CA VAL A 378 -9.76 -18.99 -32.49
C VAL A 378 -8.37 -19.44 -32.05
N ALA A 379 -7.52 -18.51 -31.64
CA ALA A 379 -6.26 -18.82 -30.98
C ALA A 379 -6.49 -19.48 -29.60
N THR A 380 -5.58 -20.37 -29.20
CA THR A 380 -5.59 -21.00 -27.88
C THR A 380 -4.42 -20.48 -27.04
N THR A 381 -4.69 -19.67 -26.03
CA THR A 381 -3.62 -19.13 -25.14
C THR A 381 -3.25 -20.07 -23.99
N GLU A 382 -4.04 -21.14 -23.79
CA GLU A 382 -3.85 -22.14 -22.75
C GLU A 382 -2.52 -22.91 -22.88
N TYR A 383 -2.07 -23.45 -21.74
CA TYR A 383 -0.95 -24.39 -21.70
C TYR A 383 -1.46 -25.82 -21.92
N GLY A 384 -0.68 -26.65 -22.59
CA GLY A 384 -1.10 -27.98 -22.97
C GLY A 384 0.06 -28.92 -23.27
N THR A 385 -0.21 -29.91 -24.12
CA THR A 385 0.80 -30.88 -24.58
C THR A 385 1.30 -30.47 -25.96
N LEU A 386 2.61 -30.46 -26.16
CA LEU A 386 3.20 -30.11 -27.44
C LEU A 386 2.89 -31.16 -28.50
N VAL A 387 2.42 -30.70 -29.66
CA VAL A 387 2.20 -31.48 -30.87
C VAL A 387 2.98 -30.86 -32.03
N ASN A 388 3.27 -31.63 -33.07
CA ASN A 388 4.01 -31.14 -34.26
C ASN A 388 5.34 -30.42 -33.93
N SER A 389 5.99 -30.79 -32.82
CA SER A 389 7.09 -30.02 -32.22
C SER A 389 8.42 -30.78 -32.19
N GLY A 390 8.67 -31.62 -33.21
CA GLY A 390 9.90 -32.41 -33.33
C GLY A 390 10.16 -33.27 -32.10
N GLU A 391 11.38 -33.18 -31.55
CA GLU A 391 11.84 -33.94 -30.37
C GLU A 391 11.09 -33.57 -29.07
N PHE A 392 10.39 -32.43 -29.03
CA PHE A 392 9.64 -31.97 -27.87
C PHE A 392 8.16 -32.39 -27.90
N THR A 393 7.73 -33.09 -28.94
CA THR A 393 6.36 -33.62 -29.05
C THR A 393 6.04 -34.53 -27.85
N GLY A 394 4.87 -34.32 -27.24
CA GLY A 394 4.42 -35.05 -26.05
C GLY A 394 4.87 -34.45 -24.72
N PHE A 395 5.67 -33.38 -24.70
CA PHE A 395 6.00 -32.66 -23.46
C PHE A 395 4.82 -31.76 -23.06
N ASP A 396 4.61 -31.57 -21.76
CA ASP A 396 3.76 -30.46 -21.28
C ASP A 396 4.49 -29.11 -21.47
N SER A 397 3.73 -28.03 -21.65
CA SER A 397 4.28 -26.70 -21.92
C SER A 397 5.34 -26.25 -20.91
N LYS A 398 5.14 -26.47 -19.60
CA LYS A 398 6.09 -26.00 -18.57
C LYS A 398 7.43 -26.73 -18.67
N ARG A 399 7.40 -28.04 -18.89
CA ARG A 399 8.60 -28.84 -19.17
C ARG A 399 9.24 -28.42 -20.49
N ALA A 400 8.45 -28.23 -21.53
CA ALA A 400 8.93 -27.84 -22.86
C ALA A 400 9.64 -26.48 -22.85
N GLN A 401 9.11 -25.48 -22.14
CA GLN A 401 9.78 -24.17 -22.02
C GLN A 401 11.21 -24.31 -21.51
N LYS A 402 11.41 -25.08 -20.43
CA LYS A 402 12.75 -25.32 -19.87
C LYS A 402 13.65 -26.10 -20.84
N ALA A 403 13.11 -27.13 -21.48
CA ALA A 403 13.87 -27.99 -22.38
C ALA A 403 14.30 -27.24 -23.66
N ILE A 404 13.41 -26.44 -24.24
CA ILE A 404 13.69 -25.64 -25.45
C ILE A 404 14.72 -24.54 -25.13
N ILE A 405 14.57 -23.83 -24.00
CA ILE A 405 15.58 -22.85 -23.58
C ILE A 405 16.96 -23.51 -23.45
N ALA A 406 17.04 -24.65 -22.75
CA ALA A 406 18.30 -25.39 -22.58
C ALA A 406 18.87 -25.87 -23.92
N HIS A 407 18.02 -26.30 -24.87
CA HIS A 407 18.43 -26.71 -26.21
C HIS A 407 19.04 -25.52 -26.99
N PHE A 408 18.40 -24.35 -26.96
CA PHE A 408 18.91 -23.14 -27.60
C PHE A 408 20.25 -22.69 -27.00
N GLU A 409 20.39 -22.76 -25.68
CA GLU A 409 21.65 -22.44 -24.99
C GLU A 409 22.77 -23.42 -25.34
N ALA A 410 22.47 -24.72 -25.36
CA ALA A 410 23.44 -25.76 -25.71
C ALA A 410 23.94 -25.60 -27.15
N GLN A 411 23.06 -25.21 -28.07
CA GLN A 411 23.42 -24.93 -29.46
C GLN A 411 23.97 -23.52 -29.70
N LYS A 412 24.01 -22.65 -28.69
CA LYS A 412 24.44 -21.25 -28.77
C LYS A 412 23.65 -20.40 -29.78
N ILE A 413 22.38 -20.76 -30.01
CA ILE A 413 21.47 -20.07 -30.91
C ILE A 413 20.42 -19.22 -30.17
N GLY A 414 20.41 -19.27 -28.84
CA GLY A 414 19.62 -18.39 -27.98
C GLY A 414 20.07 -18.47 -26.53
N THR A 415 19.49 -17.62 -25.68
CA THR A 415 19.80 -17.53 -24.26
C THR A 415 18.52 -17.33 -23.46
N LYS A 416 18.49 -17.88 -22.23
CA LYS A 416 17.46 -17.50 -21.26
C LYS A 416 17.58 -16.01 -20.96
N VAL A 417 16.45 -15.30 -20.99
CA VAL A 417 16.35 -13.90 -20.59
C VAL A 417 15.26 -13.75 -19.55
N ILE A 418 15.57 -13.02 -18.48
CA ILE A 418 14.61 -12.58 -17.47
C ILE A 418 14.34 -11.11 -17.74
N ASN A 419 13.08 -10.79 -17.97
CA ASN A 419 12.61 -9.43 -18.15
C ASN A 419 11.71 -9.04 -16.98
N TYR A 420 11.65 -7.74 -16.69
CA TYR A 420 10.75 -7.17 -15.71
C TYR A 420 9.93 -6.08 -16.39
N LYS A 421 8.63 -6.01 -16.02
CA LYS A 421 7.78 -4.88 -16.38
C LYS A 421 8.23 -3.60 -15.67
N LEU A 422 8.79 -3.74 -14.46
CA LEU A 422 9.35 -2.63 -13.70
C LEU A 422 10.38 -1.85 -14.50
N ARG A 423 10.25 -0.54 -14.51
CA ARG A 423 11.21 0.39 -15.11
C ARG A 423 12.00 1.10 -14.02
N ASP A 424 13.19 1.57 -14.37
CA ASP A 424 13.96 2.44 -13.49
C ASP A 424 13.18 3.72 -13.15
N TRP A 425 13.31 4.18 -11.91
CA TRP A 425 12.52 5.28 -11.38
C TRP A 425 13.14 6.62 -11.74
N GLY A 426 12.46 7.38 -12.61
CA GLY A 426 12.86 8.74 -12.98
C GLY A 426 12.50 9.76 -11.90
N ILE A 427 13.51 10.39 -11.30
CA ILE A 427 13.35 11.28 -10.13
C ILE A 427 13.49 12.77 -10.45
N SER A 428 13.94 13.14 -11.65
CA SER A 428 14.03 14.54 -12.06
C SER A 428 12.68 15.22 -12.17
N ARG A 429 12.54 16.40 -11.56
CA ARG A 429 11.36 17.27 -11.70
C ARG A 429 11.82 18.68 -12.05
N GLN A 430 11.27 19.24 -13.12
CA GLN A 430 11.52 20.63 -13.56
C GLN A 430 10.66 21.60 -12.73
N ARG A 431 10.84 21.58 -11.41
CA ARG A 431 10.03 22.29 -10.41
C ARG A 431 10.91 22.94 -9.36
N TYR A 432 10.39 23.99 -8.73
CA TYR A 432 11.11 24.69 -7.67
C TYR A 432 10.93 24.00 -6.32
N TRP A 433 9.69 23.65 -5.94
CA TRP A 433 9.41 23.15 -4.59
C TRP A 433 9.73 21.66 -4.39
N GLY A 434 11.01 21.33 -4.48
CA GLY A 434 11.58 20.01 -4.24
C GLY A 434 13.05 20.12 -3.83
N ALA A 435 13.64 19.03 -3.39
CA ALA A 435 15.05 19.02 -3.00
C ALA A 435 15.97 19.15 -4.22
N PRO A 436 16.93 20.10 -4.24
CA PRO A 436 17.87 20.20 -5.35
C PRO A 436 18.69 18.92 -5.54
N ILE A 437 18.85 18.50 -6.79
CA ILE A 437 19.76 17.39 -7.13
C ILE A 437 21.20 17.90 -6.95
N PRO A 438 22.05 17.24 -6.11
CA PRO A 438 23.36 17.76 -5.72
C PRO A 438 24.45 17.44 -6.77
N MET A 439 24.18 17.76 -8.03
CA MET A 439 25.08 17.55 -9.16
C MET A 439 25.48 18.88 -9.80
N ILE A 440 26.65 18.90 -10.43
CA ILE A 440 27.24 20.09 -11.06
C ILE A 440 27.73 19.73 -12.47
N HIS A 441 27.32 20.53 -13.44
CA HIS A 441 27.74 20.48 -14.84
C HIS A 441 29.00 21.35 -15.01
N CYS A 442 30.15 20.71 -15.14
CA CYS A 442 31.44 21.37 -15.38
C CYS A 442 31.86 21.24 -16.85
N PRO A 443 32.22 22.34 -17.55
CA PRO A 443 32.71 22.28 -18.92
C PRO A 443 34.00 21.44 -19.11
N LYS A 444 34.77 21.23 -18.04
CA LYS A 444 36.04 20.47 -18.06
C LYS A 444 35.89 19.04 -17.55
N CYS A 445 35.13 18.84 -16.48
CA CYS A 445 35.01 17.54 -15.80
C CYS A 445 33.75 16.76 -16.20
N GLY A 446 32.84 17.36 -16.97
CA GLY A 446 31.51 16.80 -17.21
C GLY A 446 30.62 16.92 -15.97
N LEU A 447 29.81 15.90 -15.75
CA LEU A 447 28.90 15.82 -14.61
C LEU A 447 29.64 15.32 -13.36
N VAL A 448 29.66 16.12 -12.30
CA VAL A 448 30.30 15.78 -11.03
C VAL A 448 29.35 16.00 -9.85
N PRO A 449 29.39 15.18 -8.79
CA PRO A 449 28.62 15.44 -7.58
C PRO A 449 29.19 16.64 -6.80
N GLU A 450 28.34 17.33 -6.05
CA GLU A 450 28.77 18.27 -5.01
C GLU A 450 29.55 17.56 -3.90
N LYS A 451 30.37 18.29 -3.14
CA LYS A 451 31.07 17.74 -1.98
C LYS A 451 30.11 17.56 -0.79
N ILE A 452 30.30 16.47 -0.03
CA ILE A 452 29.48 16.20 1.16
C ILE A 452 29.57 17.32 2.19
N GLU A 453 30.74 17.93 2.38
CA GLU A 453 30.92 19.07 3.29
C GLU A 453 30.18 20.35 2.87
N ASN A 454 29.80 20.47 1.59
CA ASN A 454 29.07 21.63 1.06
C ASN A 454 27.54 21.46 1.16
N LEU A 455 27.06 20.30 1.62
CA LEU A 455 25.63 20.04 1.74
C LEU A 455 25.03 20.75 2.98
N PRO A 456 23.77 21.19 2.91
CA PRO A 456 22.84 21.03 1.79
C PRO A 456 23.02 22.07 0.67
N VAL A 457 22.76 21.66 -0.57
CA VAL A 457 22.38 22.59 -1.64
C VAL A 457 20.94 23.02 -1.38
N ALA A 458 20.77 24.16 -0.70
CA ALA A 458 19.46 24.68 -0.31
C ALA A 458 18.75 25.40 -1.47
N LEU A 459 17.41 25.40 -1.45
CA LEU A 459 16.62 26.23 -2.37
C LEU A 459 16.82 27.73 -2.07
N PRO A 460 16.88 28.59 -3.11
CA PRO A 460 16.87 30.04 -2.92
C PRO A 460 15.49 30.51 -2.45
N ASP A 461 15.44 31.45 -1.50
CA ASP A 461 14.19 32.08 -1.05
C ASP A 461 13.76 33.24 -1.98
N ASP A 462 14.69 33.77 -2.78
CA ASP A 462 14.52 34.90 -3.72
C ASP A 462 14.17 34.45 -5.14
N VAL A 463 13.14 33.60 -5.29
CA VAL A 463 12.67 33.10 -6.59
C VAL A 463 11.28 33.61 -6.95
N GLU A 464 11.06 33.91 -8.24
CA GLU A 464 9.74 34.24 -8.76
C GLU A 464 9.11 33.00 -9.42
N ILE A 465 7.97 32.54 -8.88
CA ILE A 465 7.33 31.29 -9.29
C ILE A 465 6.05 31.62 -10.06
N LYS A 466 6.17 31.69 -11.40
CA LYS A 466 5.06 32.02 -12.31
C LYS A 466 4.25 30.82 -12.80
N GLY A 467 4.64 29.60 -12.40
CA GLY A 467 4.06 28.36 -12.92
C GLY A 467 4.55 27.95 -14.31
N GLU A 468 5.55 28.65 -14.88
CA GLU A 468 6.08 28.41 -16.23
C GLU A 468 7.56 28.00 -16.24
N GLY A 469 7.82 26.77 -16.70
CA GLY A 469 9.17 26.19 -16.79
C GLY A 469 9.80 25.89 -15.42
N ASN A 470 11.11 25.61 -15.41
CA ASN A 470 11.87 25.41 -14.16
C ASN A 470 12.34 26.77 -13.60
N PRO A 471 11.83 27.23 -12.43
CA PRO A 471 12.24 28.53 -11.88
C PRO A 471 13.73 28.60 -11.49
N LEU A 472 14.33 27.48 -11.10
CA LEU A 472 15.75 27.43 -10.71
C LEU A 472 16.68 27.64 -11.92
N ASP A 473 16.27 27.20 -13.10
CA ASP A 473 17.03 27.42 -14.35
C ASP A 473 17.09 28.91 -14.74
N LYS A 474 16.05 29.67 -14.42
CA LYS A 474 15.98 31.11 -14.69
C LYS A 474 16.62 31.96 -13.58
N HIS A 475 17.03 31.37 -12.46
CA HIS A 475 17.60 32.12 -11.34
C HIS A 475 18.96 32.73 -11.72
N PRO A 476 19.18 34.04 -11.53
CA PRO A 476 20.36 34.74 -12.09
C PRO A 476 21.68 34.37 -11.42
N THR A 477 21.67 33.95 -10.16
CA THR A 477 22.88 33.71 -9.35
C THR A 477 23.00 32.29 -8.83
N TRP A 478 21.95 31.73 -8.21
CA TRP A 478 21.96 30.44 -7.51
C TRP A 478 22.54 29.27 -8.31
N LYS A 479 22.22 29.17 -9.61
CA LYS A 479 22.71 28.06 -10.45
C LYS A 479 24.20 28.13 -10.74
N HIS A 480 24.83 29.30 -10.63
CA HIS A 480 26.24 29.47 -10.91
C HIS A 480 27.07 29.08 -9.69
N THR A 481 28.06 28.20 -9.89
CA THR A 481 28.93 27.70 -8.83
C THR A 481 30.33 27.40 -9.36
N LYS A 482 31.22 26.94 -8.48
CA LYS A 482 32.52 26.39 -8.86
C LYS A 482 32.47 24.86 -8.91
N CYS A 483 33.17 24.28 -9.87
CA CYS A 483 33.34 22.84 -9.95
C CYS A 483 34.11 22.33 -8.72
N PRO A 484 33.58 21.36 -7.95
CA PRO A 484 34.25 20.86 -6.75
C PRO A 484 35.56 20.11 -7.05
N THR A 485 35.74 19.65 -8.29
CA THR A 485 36.92 18.90 -8.74
C THR A 485 38.04 19.79 -9.26
N CYS A 486 37.74 20.75 -10.14
CA CYS A 486 38.76 21.57 -10.83
C CYS A 486 38.66 23.08 -10.57
N ASN A 487 37.70 23.52 -9.75
CA ASN A 487 37.45 24.91 -9.38
C ASN A 487 37.12 25.87 -10.55
N ALA A 488 36.86 25.34 -11.75
CA ALA A 488 36.37 26.14 -12.88
C ALA A 488 34.92 26.60 -12.66
N ASP A 489 34.48 27.63 -13.37
CA ASP A 489 33.06 28.01 -13.42
C ASP A 489 32.21 26.85 -13.93
N ALA A 490 31.11 26.59 -13.22
CA ALA A 490 30.21 25.47 -13.46
C ALA A 490 28.77 25.85 -13.13
N VAL A 491 27.84 24.98 -13.48
CA VAL A 491 26.40 25.20 -13.26
C VAL A 491 25.82 24.05 -12.45
N ARG A 492 25.07 24.36 -11.39
CA ARG A 492 24.32 23.35 -10.61
C ARG A 492 23.25 22.70 -11.48
N GLU A 493 22.93 21.45 -11.17
CA GLU A 493 21.68 20.87 -11.64
C GLU A 493 20.50 21.70 -11.11
N THR A 494 19.55 22.01 -11.99
CA THR A 494 18.41 22.87 -11.67
C THR A 494 17.14 22.06 -11.46
N ASP A 495 17.14 20.78 -11.86
CA ASP A 495 16.08 19.86 -11.50
C ASP A 495 16.08 19.53 -10.00
N THR A 496 14.89 19.31 -9.48
CA THR A 496 14.67 18.84 -8.11
C THR A 496 14.27 17.37 -8.09
N MET A 497 14.44 16.73 -6.94
CA MET A 497 14.05 15.33 -6.72
C MET A 497 12.54 15.20 -6.55
N ASP A 498 12.00 14.11 -7.10
CA ASP A 498 10.64 13.64 -6.89
C ASP A 498 10.32 13.46 -5.40
N THR A 499 9.10 13.79 -4.98
CA THR A 499 8.68 13.79 -3.56
C THR A 499 8.68 12.40 -2.93
N PHE A 500 8.55 11.37 -3.76
CA PHE A 500 8.70 10.00 -3.32
C PHE A 500 10.11 9.70 -2.82
N PHE A 501 11.13 10.45 -3.21
CA PHE A 501 12.49 10.28 -2.69
C PHE A 501 12.50 10.52 -1.17
N GLN A 502 11.88 11.60 -0.70
CA GLN A 502 11.78 11.96 0.71
C GLN A 502 10.99 10.91 1.50
N SER A 503 9.82 10.51 0.99
CA SER A 503 8.94 9.56 1.67
C SER A 503 9.44 8.11 1.63
N SER A 504 10.50 7.80 0.87
CA SER A 504 11.05 6.43 0.81
C SER A 504 11.93 6.05 2.01
N TRP A 505 12.27 6.98 2.90
CA TRP A 505 13.19 6.70 4.03
C TRP A 505 12.86 7.43 5.35
N TYR A 506 11.85 8.30 5.37
CA TYR A 506 11.47 9.10 6.54
C TYR A 506 11.22 8.28 7.83
N PHE A 507 10.75 7.03 7.70
CA PHE A 507 10.55 6.10 8.81
C PHE A 507 11.86 5.76 9.53
N LEU A 508 12.98 5.69 8.82
CA LEU A 508 14.29 5.52 9.45
C LEU A 508 14.73 6.78 10.18
N ARG A 509 14.39 7.96 9.64
CA ARG A 509 14.80 9.23 10.25
C ARG A 509 14.20 9.43 11.63
N TYR A 510 12.94 9.04 11.84
CA TYR A 510 12.29 9.10 13.15
C TYR A 510 12.99 8.28 14.23
N THR A 511 13.71 7.20 13.86
CA THR A 511 14.44 6.38 14.84
C THR A 511 15.57 7.17 15.50
N THR A 512 16.18 8.10 14.77
CA THR A 512 17.39 8.82 15.21
C THR A 512 17.03 9.92 16.20
N ASP A 513 17.74 9.95 17.33
CA ASP A 513 17.56 11.01 18.33
C ASP A 513 17.74 12.40 17.71
N PRO A 514 16.83 13.35 17.98
CA PRO A 514 16.93 14.71 17.43
C PRO A 514 18.26 15.41 17.71
N SER A 515 18.93 15.08 18.82
CA SER A 515 20.26 15.63 19.14
C SER A 515 21.34 15.22 18.13
N LEU A 516 21.14 14.12 17.39
CA LEU A 516 22.07 13.59 16.38
C LEU A 516 21.68 13.96 14.95
N TRP A 517 20.55 14.65 14.76
CA TRP A 517 20.02 14.94 13.42
C TRP A 517 20.98 15.76 12.54
N ASN A 518 21.85 16.59 13.11
CA ASN A 518 22.81 17.36 12.31
C ASN A 518 23.96 16.52 11.75
N ASP A 519 24.34 15.46 12.47
CA ASP A 519 25.62 14.81 12.28
C ASP A 519 25.49 13.54 11.44
N VAL A 520 24.42 12.78 11.65
CA VAL A 520 24.16 11.52 10.94
C VAL A 520 22.78 11.49 10.30
N PRO A 521 22.60 10.82 9.15
CA PRO A 521 21.28 10.58 8.58
C PRO A 521 20.48 9.61 9.46
N PHE A 522 21.16 8.58 9.97
CA PHE A 522 20.62 7.54 10.82
C PHE A 522 21.61 7.21 11.94
N ASP A 523 21.15 7.20 13.19
CA ASP A 523 21.89 6.57 14.28
C ASP A 523 21.71 5.05 14.23
N LYS A 524 22.83 4.31 14.18
CA LYS A 524 22.81 2.86 13.92
C LYS A 524 22.25 2.07 15.10
N GLU A 525 22.54 2.49 16.34
CA GLU A 525 22.00 1.84 17.53
C GLU A 525 20.48 2.01 17.59
N SER A 526 20.00 3.24 17.42
CA SER A 526 18.57 3.55 17.38
C SER A 526 17.85 2.84 16.23
N ALA A 527 18.43 2.83 15.03
CA ALA A 527 17.82 2.16 13.88
C ALA A 527 17.70 0.65 14.11
N ASN A 528 18.74 0.01 14.64
CA ASN A 528 18.71 -1.43 14.94
C ASN A 528 17.69 -1.80 16.03
N TYR A 529 17.49 -0.92 17.01
CA TYR A 529 16.50 -1.13 18.07
C TYR A 529 15.07 -0.90 17.57
N TRP A 530 14.82 0.20 16.86
CA TRP A 530 13.46 0.57 16.45
C TRP A 530 12.95 -0.17 15.22
N MET A 531 13.82 -0.49 14.26
CA MET A 531 13.41 -1.17 13.03
C MET A 531 13.21 -2.68 13.24
N ASN A 532 12.31 -3.32 12.50
CA ASN A 532 11.40 -2.73 11.50
C ASN A 532 10.24 -1.97 12.14
N VAL A 533 9.52 -1.15 11.36
CA VAL A 533 8.23 -0.60 11.82
C VAL A 533 7.30 -1.79 12.13
N ASP A 534 6.83 -1.89 13.36
CA ASP A 534 5.98 -3.01 13.80
C ASP A 534 4.61 -2.98 13.12
N GLN A 535 4.03 -1.79 13.00
CA GLN A 535 2.74 -1.58 12.33
C GLN A 535 2.76 -0.29 11.52
N TYR A 536 2.62 -0.43 10.21
CA TYR A 536 2.43 0.69 9.29
C TYR A 536 0.95 0.86 8.92
N VAL A 537 0.42 2.07 9.01
CA VAL A 537 -0.99 2.38 8.74
C VAL A 537 -1.09 3.42 7.63
N GLY A 538 -1.81 3.10 6.56
CA GLY A 538 -1.91 3.99 5.41
C GLY A 538 -3.02 3.63 4.43
N GLY A 539 -3.17 4.45 3.40
CA GLY A 539 -4.16 4.22 2.33
C GLY A 539 -3.68 3.20 1.30
N ILE A 540 -4.62 2.45 0.72
CA ILE A 540 -4.32 1.46 -0.33
C ILE A 540 -3.86 2.10 -1.65
N GLU A 541 -4.14 3.39 -1.87
CA GLU A 541 -3.64 4.16 -3.02
C GLU A 541 -2.10 4.17 -3.13
N HIS A 542 -1.41 3.89 -2.03
CA HIS A 542 0.05 3.84 -1.94
C HIS A 542 0.63 2.43 -2.08
N ALA A 543 -0.20 1.42 -2.44
CA ALA A 543 0.17 0.01 -2.57
C ALA A 543 1.41 -0.23 -3.46
N ILE A 544 1.52 0.51 -4.56
CA ILE A 544 2.62 0.39 -5.51
C ILE A 544 3.68 1.44 -5.22
N LEU A 545 3.45 2.72 -5.53
CA LEU A 545 4.47 3.79 -5.52
C LEU A 545 5.27 3.85 -4.20
N HIS A 546 4.72 4.51 -3.19
CA HIS A 546 5.39 4.73 -1.90
C HIS A 546 5.90 3.45 -1.25
N LEU A 547 5.07 2.39 -1.21
CA LEU A 547 5.46 1.16 -0.53
C LEU A 547 6.59 0.44 -1.27
N LEU A 548 6.55 0.31 -2.60
CA LEU A 548 7.65 -0.30 -3.36
C LEU A 548 8.93 0.53 -3.25
N TYR A 549 8.83 1.86 -3.31
CA TYR A 549 9.99 2.74 -3.17
C TYR A 549 10.60 2.69 -1.76
N SER A 550 9.78 2.60 -0.71
CA SER A 550 10.25 2.40 0.67
C SER A 550 11.02 1.10 0.84
N ARG A 551 10.53 0.01 0.23
CA ARG A 551 11.21 -1.30 0.22
C ARG A 551 12.55 -1.22 -0.51
N PHE A 552 12.54 -0.63 -1.71
CA PHE A 552 13.75 -0.39 -2.50
C PHE A 552 14.79 0.44 -1.73
N PHE A 553 14.38 1.57 -1.14
CA PHE A 553 15.28 2.42 -0.36
C PHE A 553 15.84 1.72 0.86
N THR A 554 15.05 0.90 1.56
CA THR A 554 15.53 0.12 2.70
C THR A 554 16.68 -0.81 2.29
N LYS A 555 16.53 -1.50 1.14
CA LYS A 555 17.56 -2.38 0.58
C LYS A 555 18.81 -1.61 0.14
N VAL A 556 18.63 -0.46 -0.52
CA VAL A 556 19.76 0.42 -0.87
C VAL A 556 20.49 0.90 0.38
N LEU A 557 19.77 1.34 1.41
CA LEU A 557 20.36 1.83 2.66
C LEU A 557 21.07 0.71 3.43
N ARG A 558 20.56 -0.53 3.36
CA ARG A 558 21.24 -1.72 3.85
C ARG A 558 22.56 -1.94 3.12
N ASP A 559 22.55 -1.88 1.79
CA ASP A 559 23.73 -2.12 0.95
C ASP A 559 24.76 -0.97 1.03
N LEU A 560 24.33 0.23 1.42
CA LEU A 560 25.19 1.35 1.80
C LEU A 560 25.71 1.26 3.25
N GLY A 561 25.20 0.32 4.06
CA GLY A 561 25.67 0.04 5.42
C GLY A 561 24.99 0.86 6.54
N TYR A 562 23.92 1.58 6.23
CA TYR A 562 23.18 2.40 7.19
C TYR A 562 22.28 1.59 8.12
N VAL A 563 21.67 0.52 7.59
CA VAL A 563 20.71 -0.32 8.31
C VAL A 563 21.00 -1.79 8.08
N ASN A 564 20.44 -2.66 8.92
CA ASN A 564 20.63 -4.11 8.82
C ASN A 564 19.35 -4.85 8.41
N CYS A 565 18.24 -4.14 8.16
CA CYS A 565 16.97 -4.74 7.79
C CYS A 565 16.74 -4.80 6.28
N ASP A 566 16.00 -5.80 5.83
CA ASP A 566 15.69 -6.03 4.41
C ASP A 566 14.38 -5.38 3.96
N GLU A 567 13.45 -5.17 4.90
CA GLU A 567 12.09 -4.70 4.66
C GLU A 567 11.69 -3.70 5.75
N PRO A 568 11.07 -2.55 5.41
CA PRO A 568 10.83 -1.48 6.38
C PRO A 568 9.65 -1.72 7.32
N PHE A 569 8.62 -2.45 6.87
CA PHE A 569 7.34 -2.57 7.56
C PHE A 569 7.03 -4.04 7.81
N ALA A 570 6.99 -4.46 9.08
CA ALA A 570 6.67 -5.83 9.46
C ALA A 570 5.20 -6.15 9.19
N ASN A 571 4.29 -5.24 9.57
CA ASN A 571 2.86 -5.34 9.31
C ASN A 571 2.34 -4.09 8.60
N LEU A 572 1.39 -4.28 7.69
CA LEU A 572 0.75 -3.22 6.92
C LEU A 572 -0.77 -3.29 7.10
N LEU A 573 -1.35 -2.20 7.58
CA LEU A 573 -2.80 -2.00 7.60
C LEU A 573 -3.15 -0.95 6.55
N THR A 574 -3.81 -1.40 5.49
CA THR A 574 -4.40 -0.51 4.49
C THR A 574 -5.81 -0.12 4.92
N GLN A 575 -6.00 1.12 5.35
CA GLN A 575 -7.32 1.58 5.74
C GLN A 575 -8.23 1.77 4.51
N GLY A 576 -9.53 1.51 4.69
CA GLY A 576 -10.53 1.82 3.69
C GLY A 576 -10.77 3.33 3.58
N MET A 577 -11.25 3.76 2.43
CA MET A 577 -11.53 5.17 2.18
C MET A 577 -12.70 5.67 3.03
N VAL A 578 -12.68 6.96 3.38
CA VAL A 578 -13.85 7.66 3.93
C VAL A 578 -14.63 8.24 2.76
N LEU A 579 -15.89 7.85 2.65
CA LEU A 579 -16.81 8.22 1.60
C LEU A 579 -17.85 9.21 2.12
N LYS A 580 -18.34 10.05 1.22
CA LYS A 580 -19.53 10.88 1.42
C LYS A 580 -20.33 10.88 0.12
N ASP A 581 -21.60 10.53 0.23
CA ASP A 581 -22.53 10.41 -0.89
C ASP A 581 -22.01 9.39 -1.93
N GLY A 582 -21.45 8.26 -1.44
CA GLY A 582 -20.90 7.19 -2.27
C GLY A 582 -19.58 7.52 -2.98
N SER A 583 -18.95 8.65 -2.66
CA SER A 583 -17.69 9.08 -3.29
C SER A 583 -16.60 9.37 -2.27
N LYS A 584 -15.33 9.07 -2.61
CA LYS A 584 -14.17 9.39 -1.76
C LYS A 584 -14.17 10.88 -1.37
N MET A 585 -14.02 11.16 -0.07
CA MET A 585 -13.81 12.53 0.40
C MET A 585 -12.52 13.10 -0.19
N SER A 586 -12.62 14.26 -0.83
CA SER A 586 -11.46 14.98 -1.39
C SER A 586 -11.74 16.47 -1.51
N LYS A 587 -10.71 17.29 -1.34
CA LYS A 587 -10.82 18.75 -1.47
C LYS A 587 -11.28 19.16 -2.88
N SER A 588 -10.83 18.45 -3.91
CA SER A 588 -11.22 18.72 -5.30
C SER A 588 -12.71 18.51 -5.56
N LYS A 589 -13.36 17.54 -4.89
CA LYS A 589 -14.80 17.28 -4.99
C LYS A 589 -15.67 18.13 -4.08
N GLY A 590 -15.07 18.91 -3.16
CA GLY A 590 -15.80 19.75 -2.22
C GLY A 590 -16.67 18.99 -1.18
N ASN A 591 -16.50 17.67 -1.06
CA ASN A 591 -17.30 16.80 -0.18
C ASN A 591 -16.61 16.47 1.15
N THR A 592 -15.56 17.21 1.52
CA THR A 592 -14.83 16.99 2.78
C THR A 592 -15.63 17.44 3.99
N VAL A 593 -15.60 16.67 5.07
CA VAL A 593 -16.10 17.08 6.38
C VAL A 593 -14.93 17.59 7.22
N ASP A 594 -15.12 18.78 7.78
CA ASP A 594 -14.16 19.43 8.66
C ASP A 594 -14.22 18.84 10.07
N PRO A 595 -13.14 18.21 10.57
CA PRO A 595 -13.11 17.66 11.92
C PRO A 595 -13.22 18.72 13.02
N ASP A 596 -12.79 19.97 12.81
CA ASP A 596 -12.89 21.01 13.84
C ASP A 596 -14.35 21.28 14.24
N ALA A 597 -15.27 21.23 13.27
CA ALA A 597 -16.69 21.40 13.52
C ALA A 597 -17.26 20.30 14.44
N ILE A 598 -16.77 19.06 14.27
CA ILE A 598 -17.16 17.91 15.10
C ILE A 598 -16.58 18.05 16.49
N ILE A 599 -15.29 18.35 16.60
CA ILE A 599 -14.59 18.50 17.89
C ILE A 599 -15.23 19.62 18.70
N LYS A 600 -15.54 20.76 18.06
CA LYS A 600 -16.20 21.89 18.72
C LYS A 600 -17.59 21.53 19.28
N THR A 601 -18.32 20.66 18.59
CA THR A 601 -19.71 20.32 18.96
C THR A 601 -19.78 19.14 19.92
N TYR A 602 -18.97 18.10 19.69
CA TYR A 602 -19.09 16.80 20.35
C TYR A 602 -17.82 16.34 21.08
N GLY A 603 -16.69 17.02 20.90
CA GLY A 603 -15.38 16.62 21.44
C GLY A 603 -14.60 15.67 20.54
N ALA A 604 -13.29 15.64 20.75
CA ALA A 604 -12.34 14.72 20.13
C ALA A 604 -12.68 13.26 20.40
N ASP A 605 -13.05 12.89 21.63
CA ASP A 605 -13.38 11.50 21.96
C ASP A 605 -14.58 11.00 21.16
N THR A 606 -15.56 11.85 20.87
CA THR A 606 -16.68 11.47 20.01
C THR A 606 -16.23 11.22 18.58
N ALA A 607 -15.40 12.11 18.02
CA ALA A 607 -14.90 11.95 16.65
C ALA A 607 -14.10 10.65 16.49
N ARG A 608 -13.26 10.33 17.48
CA ARG A 608 -12.44 9.11 17.52
C ARG A 608 -13.29 7.86 17.71
N LEU A 609 -14.26 7.88 18.63
CA LEU A 609 -15.16 6.76 18.85
C LEU A 609 -15.95 6.45 17.58
N PHE A 610 -16.53 7.47 16.95
CA PHE A 610 -17.28 7.32 15.71
C PHE A 610 -16.43 6.69 14.61
N ILE A 611 -15.23 7.23 14.37
CA ILE A 611 -14.41 6.78 13.24
C ILE A 611 -13.92 5.33 13.40
N LEU A 612 -13.69 4.88 14.64
CA LEU A 612 -13.31 3.51 14.95
C LEU A 612 -14.50 2.54 15.05
N PHE A 613 -15.71 3.06 15.30
CA PHE A 613 -16.93 2.25 15.43
C PHE A 613 -17.65 2.02 14.10
N ALA A 614 -17.64 3.01 13.21
CA ALA A 614 -18.48 3.02 12.01
C ALA A 614 -18.17 1.87 11.04
N ALA A 615 -16.90 1.47 10.89
CA ALA A 615 -16.50 0.36 10.04
C ALA A 615 -15.16 -0.25 10.49
N PRO A 616 -14.91 -1.55 10.21
CA PRO A 616 -13.58 -2.14 10.34
C PRO A 616 -12.52 -1.32 9.59
N PRO A 617 -11.26 -1.24 10.06
CA PRO A 617 -10.25 -0.36 9.46
C PRO A 617 -10.06 -0.54 7.96
N GLN A 618 -10.08 -1.79 7.48
CA GLN A 618 -9.83 -2.14 6.07
C GLN A 618 -11.03 -1.90 5.15
N LYS A 619 -12.22 -1.65 5.71
CA LYS A 619 -13.45 -1.41 4.94
C LYS A 619 -13.67 0.08 4.73
N GLU A 620 -14.32 0.43 3.62
CA GLU A 620 -14.77 1.79 3.40
C GLU A 620 -15.75 2.23 4.49
N LEU A 621 -15.72 3.51 4.81
CA LEU A 621 -16.58 4.13 5.82
C LEU A 621 -17.43 5.19 5.14
N GLU A 622 -18.74 4.97 5.09
CA GLU A 622 -19.69 5.99 4.63
C GLU A 622 -19.97 6.98 5.76
N TRP A 623 -19.83 8.27 5.47
CA TRP A 623 -20.07 9.33 6.43
C TRP A 623 -21.55 9.39 6.84
N ASN A 624 -21.81 9.53 8.16
CA ASN A 624 -23.17 9.65 8.68
C ASN A 624 -23.18 10.52 9.95
N ASP A 625 -23.78 11.71 9.85
CA ASP A 625 -23.86 12.65 10.98
C ASP A 625 -24.67 12.10 12.17
N SER A 626 -25.74 11.33 11.92
CA SER A 626 -26.54 10.71 12.99
C SER A 626 -25.76 9.67 13.80
N ALA A 627 -24.76 9.03 13.18
CA ALA A 627 -23.90 8.08 13.88
C ALA A 627 -22.89 8.80 14.81
N VAL A 628 -22.47 10.03 14.46
CA VAL A 628 -21.65 10.88 15.36
C VAL A 628 -22.43 11.24 16.62
N GLU A 629 -23.71 11.63 16.48
CA GLU A 629 -24.59 11.88 17.64
C GLU A 629 -24.79 10.63 18.51
N GLY A 630 -24.86 9.44 17.88
CA GLY A 630 -24.90 8.16 18.59
C GLY A 630 -23.67 7.94 19.47
N ALA A 631 -22.48 8.20 18.94
CA ALA A 631 -21.22 8.13 19.69
C ALA A 631 -21.21 9.10 20.87
N PHE A 632 -21.66 10.35 20.67
CA PHE A 632 -21.73 11.34 21.75
C PHE A 632 -22.69 10.91 22.87
N ARG A 633 -23.88 10.41 22.52
CA ARG A 633 -24.87 9.91 23.49
C ARG A 633 -24.32 8.74 24.30
N PHE A 634 -23.57 7.84 23.67
CA PHE A 634 -22.91 6.74 24.38
C PHE A 634 -21.92 7.28 25.41
N LEU A 635 -21.04 8.22 25.05
CA LEU A 635 -20.05 8.78 25.99
C LEU A 635 -20.72 9.51 27.16
N LYS A 636 -21.78 10.28 26.91
CA LYS A 636 -22.56 10.91 27.99
C LYS A 636 -23.15 9.87 28.94
N ARG A 637 -23.74 8.80 28.42
CA ARG A 637 -24.31 7.71 29.23
C ARG A 637 -23.23 6.98 30.02
N PHE A 638 -22.10 6.69 29.39
CA PHE A 638 -20.95 6.05 30.04
C PHE A 638 -20.38 6.92 31.16
N ALA A 639 -20.25 8.23 30.97
CA ALA A 639 -19.83 9.16 32.01
C ALA A 639 -20.87 9.28 33.16
N GLN A 640 -22.17 9.26 32.84
CA GLN A 640 -23.22 9.31 33.84
C GLN A 640 -23.20 8.06 34.73
N LYS A 641 -23.17 6.87 34.13
CA LYS A 641 -23.24 5.57 34.82
C LYS A 641 -22.07 5.29 35.78
N SER A 642 -20.99 6.09 35.72
CA SER A 642 -19.90 6.06 36.70
C SER A 642 -20.32 6.40 38.13
N GLU A 643 -21.47 7.04 38.34
CA GLU A 643 -22.01 7.34 39.68
C GLU A 643 -22.33 6.07 40.49
N ASN A 644 -22.46 4.92 39.82
CA ASN A 644 -22.65 3.62 40.46
C ASN A 644 -21.33 2.99 40.94
N CYS A 645 -20.19 3.64 40.72
CA CYS A 645 -18.88 3.16 41.16
C CYS A 645 -18.46 3.81 42.47
N PHE A 646 -17.62 3.12 43.25
CA PHE A 646 -16.87 3.72 44.35
C PHE A 646 -15.40 3.92 43.96
N THR A 647 -14.69 4.75 44.72
CA THR A 647 -13.26 5.01 44.49
C THR A 647 -12.39 3.92 45.11
N CYS A 648 -11.42 3.39 44.35
CA CYS A 648 -10.50 2.37 44.85
C CYS A 648 -9.16 2.42 44.11
N LYS A 649 -8.07 1.96 44.74
CA LYS A 649 -6.73 1.95 44.11
C LYS A 649 -6.26 0.55 43.71
N ALA A 650 -7.20 -0.37 43.59
CA ALA A 650 -6.98 -1.75 43.15
C ALA A 650 -8.28 -2.28 42.56
N ILE A 651 -8.17 -3.32 41.72
CA ILE A 651 -9.37 -4.00 41.20
C ILE A 651 -10.21 -4.53 42.38
N PRO A 652 -11.53 -4.28 42.42
CA PRO A 652 -12.38 -4.78 43.50
C PRO A 652 -12.28 -6.30 43.66
N SER A 653 -12.18 -6.75 44.90
CA SER A 653 -12.23 -8.18 45.26
C SER A 653 -13.70 -8.59 45.41
N ILE A 654 -14.13 -9.58 44.63
CA ILE A 654 -15.53 -10.01 44.55
C ILE A 654 -15.59 -11.53 44.61
N GLU A 655 -16.34 -12.06 45.58
CA GLU A 655 -16.66 -13.49 45.65
C GLU A 655 -17.69 -13.85 44.57
N HIS A 656 -17.23 -14.39 43.43
CA HIS A 656 -18.08 -14.60 42.25
C HIS A 656 -19.29 -15.50 42.52
N SER A 657 -19.10 -16.58 43.29
CA SER A 657 -20.13 -17.56 43.62
C SER A 657 -21.34 -16.97 44.33
N ALA A 658 -21.13 -15.94 45.17
CA ALA A 658 -22.16 -15.29 45.98
C ALA A 658 -23.00 -14.25 45.22
N LEU A 659 -22.66 -13.94 43.97
CA LEU A 659 -23.34 -12.93 43.17
C LEU A 659 -24.69 -13.40 42.63
N SER A 660 -25.59 -12.44 42.38
CA SER A 660 -26.82 -12.69 41.62
C SER A 660 -26.52 -13.13 40.18
N LYS A 661 -27.49 -13.76 39.52
CA LYS A 661 -27.36 -14.20 38.12
C LYS A 661 -27.01 -13.03 37.19
N GLU A 662 -27.67 -11.89 37.37
CA GLU A 662 -27.46 -10.66 36.58
C GLU A 662 -26.05 -10.09 36.82
N SER A 663 -25.60 -10.12 38.08
CA SER A 663 -24.26 -9.69 38.47
C SER A 663 -23.15 -10.58 37.89
N LYS A 664 -23.34 -11.91 37.92
CA LYS A 664 -22.43 -12.87 37.27
C LYS A 664 -22.37 -12.64 35.76
N TYR A 665 -23.53 -12.46 35.12
CA TYR A 665 -23.63 -12.17 33.69
C TYR A 665 -22.93 -10.86 33.31
N ALA A 666 -23.11 -9.78 34.09
CA ALA A 666 -22.43 -8.52 33.86
C ALA A 666 -20.91 -8.65 33.95
N ARG A 667 -20.39 -9.34 34.99
CA ARG A 667 -18.96 -9.64 35.12
C ARG A 667 -18.45 -10.45 33.92
N LYS A 668 -19.17 -11.50 33.52
CA LYS A 668 -18.82 -12.30 32.34
C LYS A 668 -18.67 -11.42 31.09
N LYS A 669 -19.64 -10.55 30.80
CA LYS A 669 -19.60 -9.64 29.64
C LYS A 669 -18.40 -8.69 29.67
N VAL A 670 -18.03 -8.18 30.84
CA VAL A 670 -16.82 -7.34 30.99
C VAL A 670 -15.55 -8.10 30.64
N TYR A 671 -15.38 -9.33 31.15
CA TYR A 671 -14.19 -10.13 30.87
C TYR A 671 -14.18 -10.75 29.46
N GLU A 672 -15.35 -11.01 28.86
CA GLU A 672 -15.48 -11.30 27.42
C GLU A 672 -14.93 -10.14 26.58
N ALA A 673 -15.28 -8.90 26.93
CA ALA A 673 -14.74 -7.71 26.26
C ALA A 673 -13.21 -7.57 26.44
N LEU A 674 -12.69 -7.90 27.63
CA LEU A 674 -11.24 -7.91 27.90
C LEU A 674 -10.52 -8.95 27.04
N LYS A 675 -11.02 -10.19 26.99
CA LYS A 675 -10.45 -11.25 26.15
C LYS A 675 -10.46 -10.85 24.67
N LYS A 676 -11.58 -10.31 24.19
CA LYS A 676 -11.73 -9.81 22.83
C LYS A 676 -10.77 -8.66 22.52
N SER A 677 -10.52 -7.77 23.47
CA SER A 677 -9.52 -6.70 23.32
C SER A 677 -8.14 -7.26 23.05
N ASN A 678 -7.71 -8.27 23.82
CA ASN A 678 -6.41 -8.91 23.63
C ASN A 678 -6.29 -9.50 22.21
N GLU A 679 -7.31 -10.24 21.75
CA GLU A 679 -7.36 -10.82 20.39
C GLU A 679 -7.36 -9.75 19.28
N ILE A 680 -8.01 -8.61 19.51
CA ILE A 680 -8.10 -7.53 18.51
C ILE A 680 -6.76 -6.83 18.30
N PHE A 681 -6.02 -6.57 19.38
CA PHE A 681 -4.72 -5.90 19.32
C PHE A 681 -3.57 -6.84 18.91
N GLU A 682 -3.81 -8.15 18.78
CA GLU A 682 -2.88 -9.11 18.18
C GLU A 682 -2.75 -8.97 16.65
N GLY A 683 -3.70 -8.27 15.97
CA GLY A 683 -3.51 -7.90 14.56
C GLY A 683 -4.79 -7.65 13.74
N SER A 684 -5.98 -8.03 14.23
CA SER A 684 -7.22 -7.79 13.46
C SER A 684 -7.63 -6.31 13.43
N TYR A 685 -7.35 -5.60 14.54
CA TYR A 685 -7.69 -4.19 14.76
C TYR A 685 -9.17 -3.86 14.48
N THR A 686 -10.07 -4.84 14.64
CA THR A 686 -11.52 -4.67 14.45
C THR A 686 -12.17 -3.91 15.62
N PHE A 687 -11.74 -2.64 15.83
CA PHE A 687 -12.12 -1.78 16.95
C PHE A 687 -13.63 -1.62 17.11
N ASN A 688 -14.38 -1.61 16.00
CA ASN A 688 -15.83 -1.56 16.01
C ASN A 688 -16.45 -2.69 16.84
N THR A 689 -15.87 -3.89 16.79
CA THR A 689 -16.35 -5.05 17.54
C THR A 689 -15.93 -5.03 19.01
N LEU A 690 -14.81 -4.38 19.35
CA LEU A 690 -14.40 -4.09 20.73
C LEU A 690 -15.33 -3.07 21.37
N ILE A 691 -15.63 -1.98 20.65
CA ILE A 691 -16.54 -0.93 21.10
C ILE A 691 -17.93 -1.52 21.34
N ALA A 692 -18.44 -2.35 20.42
CA ALA A 692 -19.71 -3.06 20.60
C ALA A 692 -19.69 -3.95 21.87
N ALA A 693 -18.62 -4.71 22.10
CA ALA A 693 -18.50 -5.53 23.31
C ALA A 693 -18.48 -4.68 24.60
N CYS A 694 -17.83 -3.52 24.58
CA CYS A 694 -17.87 -2.57 25.70
C CYS A 694 -19.28 -1.99 25.92
N MET A 695 -20.02 -1.71 24.84
CA MET A 695 -21.42 -1.27 24.92
C MET A 695 -22.33 -2.37 25.50
N GLU A 696 -22.16 -3.62 25.08
CA GLU A 696 -22.88 -4.77 25.62
C GLU A 696 -22.58 -4.99 27.11
N ALA A 697 -21.31 -4.90 27.50
CA ALA A 697 -20.90 -5.00 28.90
C ALA A 697 -21.50 -3.87 29.76
N LEU A 698 -21.54 -2.64 29.25
CA LEU A 698 -22.19 -1.51 29.94
C LEU A 698 -23.70 -1.72 30.10
N ASN A 699 -24.36 -2.30 29.09
CA ASN A 699 -25.78 -2.64 29.18
C ASN A 699 -26.01 -3.72 30.24
N ALA A 700 -25.22 -4.79 30.24
CA ALA A 700 -25.32 -5.85 31.25
C ALA A 700 -25.04 -5.33 32.67
N LEU A 701 -24.07 -4.42 32.85
CA LEU A 701 -23.83 -3.73 34.12
C LEU A 701 -25.05 -2.91 34.56
N SER A 702 -25.81 -2.35 33.61
CA SER A 702 -27.01 -1.55 33.90
C SER A 702 -28.20 -2.36 34.40
N ASP A 703 -28.19 -3.68 34.19
CA ASP A 703 -29.25 -4.60 34.60
C ASP A 703 -29.03 -5.17 36.02
N GLN A 704 -27.99 -4.71 36.73
CA GLN A 704 -27.65 -5.12 38.10
C GLN A 704 -27.25 -3.91 38.97
N ASN A 705 -27.29 -4.07 40.30
CA ASN A 705 -27.12 -2.97 41.27
C ASN A 705 -25.93 -3.14 42.23
N ASP A 706 -25.10 -4.17 42.07
CA ASP A 706 -23.93 -4.40 42.91
C ASP A 706 -22.83 -3.38 42.59
N GLN A 707 -22.48 -2.56 43.58
CA GLN A 707 -21.53 -1.46 43.44
C GLN A 707 -20.09 -1.95 43.19
N ALA A 708 -19.72 -3.13 43.71
CA ALA A 708 -18.41 -3.73 43.48
C ALA A 708 -18.29 -4.24 42.04
N VAL A 709 -19.37 -4.85 41.52
CA VAL A 709 -19.46 -5.26 40.11
C VAL A 709 -19.39 -4.06 39.17
N TRP A 710 -20.10 -2.97 39.49
CA TRP A 710 -19.98 -1.70 38.75
C TRP A 710 -18.54 -1.18 38.73
N SER A 711 -17.89 -1.15 39.90
CA SER A 711 -16.54 -0.61 40.06
C SER A 711 -15.50 -1.48 39.35
N GLU A 712 -15.60 -2.82 39.41
CA GLU A 712 -14.76 -3.73 38.64
C GLU A 712 -15.01 -3.56 37.13
N GLY A 713 -16.28 -3.46 36.73
CA GLY A 713 -16.68 -3.19 35.36
C GLY A 713 -16.01 -1.95 34.78
N TYR A 714 -16.09 -0.81 35.49
CA TYR A 714 -15.42 0.42 35.06
C TYR A 714 -13.90 0.35 35.13
N PHE A 715 -13.33 -0.37 36.10
CA PHE A 715 -11.89 -0.61 36.18
C PHE A 715 -11.37 -1.23 34.88
N VAL A 716 -12.09 -2.22 34.35
CA VAL A 716 -11.77 -2.88 33.07
C VAL A 716 -12.19 -2.04 31.87
N LEU A 717 -13.44 -1.57 31.78
CA LEU A 717 -13.94 -0.87 30.58
C LEU A 717 -13.18 0.42 30.28
N LEU A 718 -12.77 1.18 31.30
CA LEU A 718 -11.91 2.37 31.09
C LEU A 718 -10.54 1.99 30.54
N ASN A 719 -9.99 0.84 30.92
CA ASN A 719 -8.77 0.32 30.31
C ASN A 719 -8.99 0.00 28.83
N LEU A 720 -10.07 -0.71 28.49
CA LEU A 720 -10.34 -1.13 27.12
C LEU A 720 -10.63 0.04 26.18
N LEU A 721 -11.33 1.06 26.67
CA LEU A 721 -11.73 2.24 25.91
C LEU A 721 -10.66 3.34 25.85
N GLU A 722 -9.65 3.34 26.73
CA GLU A 722 -8.61 4.39 26.73
C GLU A 722 -7.90 4.58 25.38
N PRO A 723 -7.57 3.54 24.60
CA PRO A 723 -6.97 3.74 23.28
C PRO A 723 -7.91 4.45 22.28
N ILE A 724 -9.22 4.37 22.50
CA ILE A 724 -10.26 4.86 21.60
C ILE A 724 -10.70 6.28 22.02
N VAL A 725 -11.04 6.45 23.30
CA VAL A 725 -11.53 7.70 23.92
C VAL A 725 -10.67 8.07 25.14
N PRO A 726 -9.42 8.50 24.92
CA PRO A 726 -8.43 8.62 25.98
C PRO A 726 -8.79 9.70 27.00
N HIS A 727 -9.39 10.81 26.59
CA HIS A 727 -9.58 11.94 27.50
C HIS A 727 -10.58 11.60 28.60
N LEU A 728 -11.76 11.10 28.22
CA LEU A 728 -12.80 10.68 29.16
C LEU A 728 -12.30 9.53 30.04
N CYS A 729 -11.59 8.56 29.44
CA CYS A 729 -11.05 7.44 30.19
C CYS A 729 -10.04 7.88 31.25
N TRP A 730 -9.13 8.80 30.93
CA TRP A 730 -8.17 9.36 31.88
C TRP A 730 -8.86 10.16 32.99
N GLU A 731 -9.87 10.96 32.69
CA GLU A 731 -10.61 11.72 33.71
C GLU A 731 -11.31 10.81 34.73
N MET A 732 -12.03 9.82 34.21
CA MET A 732 -12.79 8.89 35.04
C MET A 732 -11.86 7.96 35.81
N SER A 733 -10.78 7.51 35.16
CA SER A 733 -9.77 6.66 35.77
C SER A 733 -8.98 7.39 36.85
N GLU A 734 -8.69 8.69 36.68
CA GLU A 734 -8.07 9.51 37.74
C GLU A 734 -9.00 9.65 38.94
N SER A 735 -10.26 10.02 38.72
CA SER A 735 -11.22 10.28 39.81
C SER A 735 -11.65 9.00 40.56
N LEU A 736 -11.84 7.89 39.85
CA LEU A 736 -12.27 6.62 40.43
C LEU A 736 -11.09 5.78 40.94
N PHE A 737 -10.00 5.73 40.17
CA PHE A 737 -8.96 4.71 40.34
C PHE A 737 -7.53 5.23 40.48
N GLY A 738 -7.31 6.55 40.43
CA GLY A 738 -5.96 7.13 40.41
C GLY A 738 -5.10 6.61 39.26
N ARG A 739 -5.71 6.24 38.13
CA ARG A 739 -5.07 5.68 36.93
C ARG A 739 -4.40 4.31 37.06
N VAL A 740 -4.52 3.63 38.20
CA VAL A 740 -3.90 2.29 38.38
C VAL A 740 -4.47 1.23 37.43
N ASN A 741 -5.70 1.43 36.94
CA ASN A 741 -6.33 0.54 35.98
C ASN A 741 -5.84 0.74 34.54
N LEU A 742 -5.06 1.79 34.25
CA LEU A 742 -4.43 1.99 32.94
C LEU A 742 -3.10 1.24 32.86
N ALA A 743 -3.17 -0.07 33.10
CA ALA A 743 -2.07 -1.04 33.07
C ALA A 743 -2.62 -2.40 32.60
N PRO A 744 -1.80 -3.43 32.34
CA PRO A 744 -2.31 -4.77 32.00
C PRO A 744 -3.27 -5.31 33.08
N ILE A 745 -4.39 -5.89 32.65
CA ILE A 745 -5.40 -6.49 33.54
C ILE A 745 -5.45 -7.99 33.29
N ALA A 746 -5.35 -8.79 34.34
CA ALA A 746 -5.47 -10.24 34.26
C ALA A 746 -6.94 -10.66 34.01
N ILE A 747 -7.13 -11.69 33.17
CA ILE A 747 -8.42 -12.33 32.98
C ILE A 747 -8.76 -13.16 34.21
N LYS A 748 -10.00 -13.04 34.70
CA LYS A 748 -10.54 -13.82 35.82
C LYS A 748 -11.35 -15.00 35.29
N GLU A 749 -10.78 -16.20 35.30
CA GLU A 749 -11.41 -17.40 34.71
C GLU A 749 -12.72 -17.80 35.41
N GLU A 750 -12.88 -17.47 36.70
CA GLU A 750 -14.07 -17.81 37.46
C GLU A 750 -15.36 -17.19 36.91
N VAL A 751 -15.26 -16.11 36.13
CA VAL A 751 -16.44 -15.41 35.56
C VAL A 751 -17.05 -16.12 34.35
N PHE A 752 -16.34 -17.10 33.78
CA PHE A 752 -16.81 -17.88 32.64
C PHE A 752 -17.47 -19.20 33.06
N VAL A 753 -17.46 -19.53 34.35
CA VAL A 753 -18.13 -20.70 34.89
C VAL A 753 -19.63 -20.43 34.92
N GLU A 754 -20.40 -21.23 34.18
CA GLU A 754 -21.87 -21.15 34.17
C GLU A 754 -22.45 -22.14 35.18
N ASP A 755 -23.25 -21.64 36.13
CA ASP A 755 -23.99 -22.49 37.07
C ASP A 755 -25.23 -23.13 36.41
N SER A 756 -25.75 -22.50 35.33
CA SER A 756 -26.93 -22.95 34.58
C SER A 756 -26.71 -22.89 33.07
N MET A 757 -27.41 -23.76 32.34
CA MET A 757 -27.43 -23.84 30.88
C MET A 757 -28.86 -23.91 30.36
N ILE A 758 -29.08 -23.43 29.14
CA ILE A 758 -30.37 -23.55 28.46
C ILE A 758 -30.37 -24.80 27.58
N LEU A 759 -31.35 -25.67 27.79
CA LEU A 759 -31.61 -26.81 26.91
C LEU A 759 -32.83 -26.52 26.03
N ALA A 760 -32.65 -26.64 24.71
CA ALA A 760 -33.79 -26.61 23.80
C ALA A 760 -34.61 -27.90 23.96
N VAL A 761 -35.94 -27.79 24.09
CA VAL A 761 -36.84 -28.93 24.16
C VAL A 761 -37.63 -29.04 22.86
N THR A 762 -37.39 -30.13 22.12
CA THR A 762 -38.01 -30.41 20.83
C THR A 762 -38.96 -31.60 20.92
N VAL A 763 -40.05 -31.57 20.14
CA VAL A 763 -40.98 -32.69 19.97
C VAL A 763 -41.02 -33.05 18.48
N ASN A 764 -40.68 -34.29 18.14
CA ASN A 764 -40.48 -34.74 16.74
C ASN A 764 -39.56 -33.79 15.93
N GLY A 765 -38.46 -33.34 16.55
CA GLY A 765 -37.47 -32.45 15.92
C GLY A 765 -37.88 -30.97 15.82
N LYS A 766 -39.09 -30.58 16.23
CA LYS A 766 -39.53 -29.18 16.27
C LYS A 766 -39.35 -28.58 17.65
N LYS A 767 -38.66 -27.44 17.78
CA LYS A 767 -38.49 -26.70 19.05
C LYS A 767 -39.84 -26.23 19.60
N ARG A 768 -40.14 -26.60 20.84
CA ARG A 768 -41.40 -26.28 21.53
C ARG A 768 -41.23 -25.46 22.80
N ALA A 769 -40.11 -25.66 23.51
CA ALA A 769 -39.77 -24.91 24.70
C ALA A 769 -38.25 -24.79 24.85
N GLU A 770 -37.83 -24.00 25.83
CA GLU A 770 -36.49 -23.97 26.39
C GLU A 770 -36.62 -24.10 27.91
N ILE A 771 -35.72 -24.86 28.52
CA ILE A 771 -35.61 -24.97 29.97
C ILE A 771 -34.23 -24.52 30.42
N GLU A 772 -34.16 -23.79 31.51
CA GLU A 772 -32.91 -23.48 32.18
C GLU A 772 -32.67 -24.52 33.28
N VAL A 773 -31.48 -25.12 33.29
CA VAL A 773 -31.10 -26.21 34.20
C VAL A 773 -29.70 -26.00 34.72
N GLU A 774 -29.35 -26.57 35.87
CA GLU A 774 -27.96 -26.55 36.36
C GLU A 774 -27.01 -27.28 35.40
N THR A 775 -25.77 -26.82 35.26
CA THR A 775 -24.77 -27.49 34.42
C THR A 775 -24.42 -28.91 34.90
N SER A 776 -24.66 -29.19 36.19
CA SER A 776 -24.53 -30.52 36.81
C SER A 776 -25.78 -31.39 36.77
N ILE A 777 -26.85 -30.97 36.07
CA ILE A 777 -28.12 -31.72 36.05
C ILE A 777 -27.95 -33.15 35.53
N SER A 778 -28.59 -34.12 36.19
CA SER A 778 -28.62 -35.49 35.69
C SER A 778 -29.49 -35.61 34.43
N LYS A 779 -29.21 -36.62 33.60
CA LYS A 779 -30.01 -36.90 32.40
C LYS A 779 -31.48 -37.12 32.75
N GLU A 780 -31.76 -37.87 33.81
CA GLU A 780 -33.13 -38.19 34.24
C GLU A 780 -33.90 -36.92 34.61
N GLU A 781 -33.26 -36.01 35.34
CA GLU A 781 -33.89 -34.78 35.80
C GLU A 781 -34.09 -33.78 34.66
N ALA A 782 -33.12 -33.67 33.75
CA ALA A 782 -33.26 -32.87 32.54
C ALA A 782 -34.43 -33.34 31.68
N LEU A 783 -34.57 -34.65 31.44
CA LEU A 783 -35.69 -35.23 30.71
C LEU A 783 -37.04 -35.01 31.41
N ARG A 784 -37.07 -35.07 32.75
CA ARG A 784 -38.27 -34.80 33.54
C ARG A 784 -38.75 -33.35 33.34
N LEU A 785 -37.86 -32.38 33.51
CA LEU A 785 -38.15 -30.95 33.30
C LEU A 785 -38.51 -30.66 31.84
N GLY A 786 -37.83 -31.31 30.89
CA GLY A 786 -38.13 -31.22 29.47
C GLY A 786 -39.56 -31.63 29.17
N LYS A 787 -39.99 -32.82 29.62
CA LYS A 787 -41.37 -33.31 29.46
C LYS A 787 -42.40 -32.38 30.08
N GLN A 788 -42.14 -31.83 31.26
CA GLN A 788 -43.03 -30.86 31.91
C GLN A 788 -43.21 -29.59 31.07
N SER A 789 -42.11 -29.03 30.55
CA SER A 789 -42.14 -27.81 29.73
C SER A 789 -42.95 -27.93 28.44
N VAL A 790 -43.11 -29.17 27.93
CA VAL A 790 -43.85 -29.45 26.70
C VAL A 790 -45.07 -30.35 26.88
N ALA A 791 -45.61 -30.45 28.10
CA ALA A 791 -46.69 -31.38 28.44
C ALA A 791 -47.88 -31.34 27.47
N LYS A 792 -48.32 -30.14 27.04
CA LYS A 792 -49.43 -29.97 26.08
C LYS A 792 -49.20 -30.57 24.69
N TRP A 793 -47.94 -30.79 24.30
CA TRP A 793 -47.58 -31.42 23.02
C TRP A 793 -47.37 -32.94 23.15
N LEU A 794 -47.46 -33.46 24.37
CA LEU A 794 -47.39 -34.89 24.67
C LEU A 794 -48.78 -35.47 25.02
N GLU A 795 -49.78 -34.61 25.23
CA GLU A 795 -51.14 -35.02 25.57
C GLU A 795 -51.79 -35.81 24.42
N GLY A 796 -52.25 -37.03 24.71
CA GLY A 796 -52.86 -37.93 23.72
C GLY A 796 -51.87 -38.60 22.75
N CYS A 797 -50.56 -38.40 22.90
CA CYS A 797 -49.53 -39.02 22.07
C CYS A 797 -48.78 -40.13 22.83
N GLU A 798 -48.30 -41.13 22.10
CA GLU A 798 -47.44 -42.19 22.67
C GLU A 798 -45.96 -41.76 22.60
N LEU A 799 -45.26 -41.73 23.72
CA LEU A 799 -43.83 -41.37 23.77
C LEU A 799 -42.96 -42.57 23.36
N LEU A 800 -42.37 -42.50 22.16
CA LEU A 800 -41.55 -43.57 21.58
C LEU A 800 -40.09 -43.52 22.02
N LYS A 801 -39.50 -42.33 22.17
CA LYS A 801 -38.08 -42.18 22.49
C LYS A 801 -37.77 -40.84 23.14
N GLU A 802 -36.92 -40.89 24.18
CA GLU A 802 -36.35 -39.72 24.84
C GLU A 802 -34.87 -39.59 24.49
N ILE A 803 -34.49 -38.48 23.86
CA ILE A 803 -33.11 -38.21 23.46
C ILE A 803 -32.62 -37.00 24.25
N TYR A 804 -31.59 -37.20 25.06
CA TYR A 804 -30.87 -36.11 25.71
C TYR A 804 -29.49 -35.98 25.08
N VAL A 805 -29.20 -34.79 24.55
CA VAL A 805 -27.86 -34.40 24.10
C VAL A 805 -27.31 -33.44 25.16
N PRO A 806 -26.30 -33.87 25.95
CA PRO A 806 -25.71 -33.05 27.01
C PRO A 806 -25.35 -31.65 26.51
N ASN A 807 -25.67 -30.64 27.31
CA ASN A 807 -25.39 -29.22 27.08
C ASN A 807 -25.98 -28.64 25.78
N LYS A 808 -26.96 -29.33 25.16
CA LYS A 808 -27.59 -28.86 23.91
C LYS A 808 -29.11 -28.92 23.94
N LEU A 809 -29.69 -30.12 24.03
CA LEU A 809 -31.13 -30.28 23.82
C LEU A 809 -31.72 -31.57 24.41
N ILE A 810 -33.04 -31.55 24.53
CA ILE A 810 -33.89 -32.70 24.78
C ILE A 810 -34.83 -32.85 23.58
N ASN A 811 -34.87 -34.03 22.96
CA ASN A 811 -35.83 -34.35 21.90
C ASN A 811 -36.73 -35.51 22.33
N LEU A 812 -38.04 -35.26 22.32
CA LEU A 812 -39.09 -36.21 22.64
C LEU A 812 -39.76 -36.67 21.34
N VAL A 813 -39.62 -37.95 21.01
CA VAL A 813 -40.21 -38.55 19.81
C VAL A 813 -41.55 -39.15 20.20
N VAL A 814 -42.63 -38.65 19.60
CA VAL A 814 -44.01 -39.06 19.91
C VAL A 814 -44.76 -39.50 18.67
N LYS A 815 -45.74 -40.39 18.84
CA LYS A 815 -46.64 -40.87 17.78
C LYS A 815 -48.09 -40.49 18.03
#